data_AF-A0AAW3RXK1-F1
#
_entry.id   AF-A0AAW3RXK1-F1
#
_cell.length_a   1.000
_cell.length_b   1.000
_cell.length_c   1.000
_cell.angle_alpha   90.00
_cell.angle_beta   90.00
_cell.angle_gamma   90.00
#
_symmetry.space_group_name_H-M   'P 1'
#
loop_
_entity.id
_entity.type
_entity.pdbx_description
1 polymer ?
#
loop_
_entity_poly.entity_id
_entity_poly.type
_entity_poly.pdbx_seq_one_letter_code
_entity_poly.pdbx_strand_id
1 'polypeptide(L)'
;AQGGNLNVTVPAGTFTDPDGDTLTLSATLADGTALPSWLSFNPATGTFSGTPANGDVGSLTIKVTATDGSNASVSTTFGLTVTNVNDAPVVSTPIPPQNVAQGGGFNFTVPDGTFSDPDGDTLTLSATLANGSPLPNWLRFDPAIGTFSGTPGNADVGTLVIRVTATDGSNTSISTSFGLTVTNANDAPVVATPIPPQSVAQGGGFNFTVPDGTFSDPDGDTLTLSATLANGSPLPSWLRFDPTIGTFSGTPGNADVGTLVIRVTATDGSNTSISTSFGLTVTNVNDAPVVATPIPPQNVTQGGGFNFTVPDGTFSDPDGDTLTLSATLANGSPLPSWLRFDPTIGTFSGTPGNADAGTLVIRVTATDGSNTSISTSFGLTVTNVNDVPVVATPIPPQNVAQGGGFNFTVPDGTFSDPDGDTLTLSATLANGSPLPSWLRFDPTIGTFSGTPGNADVGTLVIRVTATDGSNTSISTSFGLTVTSSFVSSDPQFKANDGIGRTPPASDTRQLFTQDATVALPALDGLIANPSLGSFTVGNDGAPKSVMSAIFATGRQNTEGGTLPTSQMAGTFGRGAASGIGINFDSTLGSFPSFSKDPALGGTSSLASTFSGIYLPSLKPMEVFSGGSWKDIPLDGANNAMNSTDDGTGRSVAFTPSLHQQLQQIGDSKQQRLAAIEQALQESGQQQG
;
A
#
# COMPACT_ATOMS: atom_id res chain seq x y z
N ALA A 1 -32.42 23.56 -111.65
CA ALA A 1 -32.16 23.45 -110.21
C ALA A 1 -33.31 24.11 -109.46
N GLN A 2 -33.72 23.51 -108.35
CA GLN A 2 -34.51 24.11 -107.26
C GLN A 2 -34.00 25.51 -106.90
N GLY A 3 -34.92 26.44 -106.59
CA GLY A 3 -34.63 27.83 -106.26
C GLY A 3 -34.09 28.69 -107.42
N GLY A 4 -33.73 28.10 -108.56
CA GLY A 4 -33.20 28.80 -109.73
C GLY A 4 -34.29 29.27 -110.69
N ASN A 5 -34.17 30.48 -111.21
CA ASN A 5 -35.12 31.02 -112.18
C ASN A 5 -34.97 30.33 -113.56
N LEU A 6 -36.04 29.67 -114.00
CA LEU A 6 -36.21 29.16 -115.36
C LEU A 6 -36.63 30.30 -116.30
N ASN A 7 -36.01 30.37 -117.47
CA ASN A 7 -36.46 31.17 -118.60
C ASN A 7 -36.04 30.47 -119.90
N VAL A 8 -36.98 29.78 -120.57
CA VAL A 8 -36.71 28.94 -121.74
C VAL A 8 -37.79 29.17 -122.80
N THR A 9 -37.39 29.58 -124.00
CA THR A 9 -38.31 29.80 -125.13
C THR A 9 -38.30 28.60 -126.07
N VAL A 10 -39.48 28.18 -126.53
CA VAL A 10 -39.65 27.18 -127.60
C VAL A 10 -38.87 27.65 -128.84
N PRO A 11 -37.94 26.86 -129.40
CA PRO A 11 -37.13 27.29 -130.53
C PRO A 11 -37.96 27.72 -131.74
N ALA A 12 -37.56 28.80 -132.39
CA ALA A 12 -38.19 29.24 -133.63
C ALA A 12 -38.13 28.13 -134.69
N GLY A 13 -39.25 27.88 -135.39
CA GLY A 13 -39.37 26.78 -136.36
C GLY A 13 -39.64 25.40 -135.75
N THR A 14 -39.87 25.27 -134.43
CA THR A 14 -40.37 24.01 -133.82
C THR A 14 -41.71 23.58 -134.41
N PHE A 15 -42.51 24.56 -134.84
CA PHE A 15 -43.76 24.37 -135.57
C PHE A 15 -43.76 25.30 -136.79
N THR A 16 -44.28 24.81 -137.91
CA THR A 16 -44.40 25.56 -139.16
C THR A 16 -45.73 25.22 -139.84
N ASP A 17 -46.46 26.23 -140.25
CA ASP A 17 -47.69 26.07 -141.02
C ASP A 17 -47.38 26.10 -142.54
N PRO A 18 -47.86 25.12 -143.36
CA PRO A 18 -47.61 25.10 -144.80
C PRO A 18 -48.32 26.21 -145.59
N ASP A 19 -49.48 26.67 -145.12
CA ASP A 19 -50.31 27.69 -145.76
C ASP A 19 -49.94 29.10 -145.27
N GLY A 20 -49.16 29.19 -144.19
CA GLY A 20 -48.61 30.43 -143.62
C GLY A 20 -49.44 31.02 -142.48
N ASP A 21 -50.36 30.24 -141.90
CA ASP A 21 -51.24 30.68 -140.83
C ASP A 21 -50.46 31.04 -139.54
N THR A 22 -51.03 31.98 -138.77
CA THR A 22 -50.45 32.38 -137.48
C THR A 22 -50.75 31.34 -136.41
N LEU A 23 -49.73 30.59 -136.00
CA LEU A 23 -49.86 29.55 -134.99
C LEU A 23 -50.06 30.12 -133.57
N THR A 24 -51.12 29.70 -132.90
CA THR A 24 -51.32 29.93 -131.46
C THR A 24 -50.71 28.77 -130.67
N LEU A 25 -49.80 29.08 -129.74
CA LEU A 25 -49.18 28.07 -128.88
C LEU A 25 -49.94 27.88 -127.57
N SER A 26 -49.95 26.64 -127.07
CA SER A 26 -50.42 26.29 -125.72
C SER A 26 -49.50 25.22 -125.12
N ALA A 27 -49.45 25.14 -123.79
CA ALA A 27 -48.62 24.19 -123.07
C ALA A 27 -49.39 23.49 -121.93
N THR A 28 -49.14 22.20 -121.79
CA THR A 28 -49.74 21.29 -120.79
C THR A 28 -48.68 20.27 -120.37
N LEU A 29 -48.95 19.46 -119.33
CA LEU A 29 -48.18 18.23 -119.13
C LEU A 29 -48.58 17.18 -120.19
N ALA A 30 -47.73 16.16 -120.40
CA ALA A 30 -47.90 15.20 -121.48
C ALA A 30 -49.17 14.32 -121.36
N ASP A 31 -49.68 14.15 -120.15
CA ASP A 31 -50.97 13.51 -119.83
C ASP A 31 -52.19 14.42 -120.09
N GLY A 32 -51.96 15.70 -120.40
CA GLY A 32 -52.97 16.71 -120.66
C GLY A 32 -53.39 17.55 -119.46
N THR A 33 -52.78 17.37 -118.27
CA THR A 33 -53.10 18.25 -117.14
C THR A 33 -52.47 19.64 -117.31
N ALA A 34 -52.94 20.60 -116.51
CA ALA A 34 -52.30 21.91 -116.40
C ALA A 34 -50.84 21.81 -115.96
N LEU A 35 -50.03 22.80 -116.34
CA LEU A 35 -48.68 22.97 -115.81
C LEU A 35 -48.74 23.22 -114.28
N PRO A 36 -47.73 22.80 -113.50
CA PRO A 36 -47.66 23.10 -112.08
C PRO A 36 -47.55 24.62 -111.86
N SER A 37 -48.02 25.11 -110.72
CA SER A 37 -48.21 26.54 -110.44
C SER A 37 -46.95 27.40 -110.50
N TRP A 38 -45.77 26.79 -110.34
CA TRP A 38 -44.48 27.48 -110.49
C TRP A 38 -44.07 27.71 -111.95
N LEU A 39 -44.64 26.96 -112.91
CA LEU A 39 -44.24 26.95 -114.32
C LEU A 39 -45.27 27.65 -115.21
N SER A 40 -45.02 28.92 -115.51
CA SER A 40 -45.82 29.73 -116.43
C SER A 40 -45.38 29.53 -117.88
N PHE A 41 -46.32 29.60 -118.82
CA PHE A 41 -46.06 29.64 -120.26
C PHE A 41 -46.73 30.87 -120.89
N ASN A 42 -45.95 31.71 -121.56
CA ASN A 42 -46.45 32.84 -122.34
C ASN A 42 -46.66 32.42 -123.80
N PRO A 43 -47.91 32.28 -124.27
CA PRO A 43 -48.19 31.81 -125.63
C PRO A 43 -47.80 32.80 -126.73
N ALA A 44 -47.71 34.11 -126.41
CA ALA A 44 -47.33 35.15 -127.38
C ALA A 44 -45.82 35.19 -127.65
N THR A 45 -44.98 34.70 -126.73
CA THR A 45 -43.52 34.64 -126.89
C THR A 45 -42.98 33.23 -126.97
N GLY A 46 -43.81 32.20 -126.71
CA GLY A 46 -43.39 30.80 -126.60
C GLY A 46 -42.49 30.53 -125.39
N THR A 47 -42.53 31.36 -124.34
CA THR A 47 -41.57 31.33 -123.23
C THR A 47 -42.14 30.66 -121.98
N PHE A 48 -41.42 29.68 -121.46
CA PHE A 48 -41.59 29.12 -120.12
C PHE A 48 -40.79 29.93 -119.09
N SER A 49 -41.42 30.31 -117.99
CA SER A 49 -40.76 30.99 -116.87
C SER A 49 -41.29 30.52 -115.52
N GLY A 50 -40.41 30.48 -114.51
CA GLY A 50 -40.77 29.96 -113.20
C GLY A 50 -39.59 29.79 -112.25
N THR A 51 -39.87 29.49 -110.98
CA THR A 51 -38.86 29.14 -109.98
C THR A 51 -39.37 27.94 -109.19
N PRO A 52 -38.86 26.72 -109.43
CA PRO A 52 -39.32 25.52 -108.73
C PRO A 52 -38.84 25.51 -107.28
N ALA A 53 -39.72 25.08 -106.37
CA ALA A 53 -39.40 24.80 -104.97
C ALA A 53 -38.93 23.34 -104.80
N ASN A 54 -38.61 22.93 -103.58
CA ASN A 54 -38.16 21.55 -103.30
C ASN A 54 -39.23 20.50 -103.66
N GLY A 55 -40.51 20.78 -103.37
CA GLY A 55 -41.64 19.93 -103.78
C GLY A 55 -41.83 19.78 -105.31
N ASP A 56 -41.08 20.53 -106.12
CA ASP A 56 -41.08 20.47 -107.58
C ASP A 56 -39.86 19.71 -108.16
N VAL A 57 -38.97 19.18 -107.30
CA VAL A 57 -37.81 18.38 -107.71
C VAL A 57 -38.25 17.07 -108.39
N GLY A 58 -37.62 16.74 -109.52
CA GLY A 58 -37.99 15.60 -110.35
C GLY A 58 -38.05 15.95 -111.84
N SER A 59 -38.80 15.16 -112.61
CA SER A 59 -38.90 15.32 -114.07
C SER A 59 -40.35 15.51 -114.51
N LEU A 60 -40.59 16.60 -115.25
CA LEU A 60 -41.83 16.90 -115.95
C LEU A 60 -41.68 16.56 -117.44
N THR A 61 -42.72 16.01 -118.05
CA THR A 61 -42.81 15.95 -119.52
C THR A 61 -43.84 16.97 -119.98
N ILE A 62 -43.38 18.00 -120.69
CA ILE A 62 -44.18 19.14 -121.12
C ILE A 62 -44.58 18.93 -122.58
N LYS A 63 -45.87 19.06 -122.86
CA LYS A 63 -46.46 19.03 -124.21
C LYS A 63 -46.76 20.46 -124.66
N VAL A 64 -46.14 20.87 -125.76
CA VAL A 64 -46.45 22.12 -126.45
C VAL A 64 -47.30 21.78 -127.66
N THR A 65 -48.44 22.46 -127.83
CA THR A 65 -49.35 22.30 -128.96
C THR A 65 -49.44 23.62 -129.71
N ALA A 66 -49.17 23.57 -131.02
CA ALA A 66 -49.45 24.66 -131.94
C ALA A 66 -50.78 24.40 -132.66
N THR A 67 -51.61 25.44 -132.77
CA THR A 67 -52.92 25.39 -133.44
C THR A 67 -52.99 26.50 -134.49
N ASP A 68 -53.46 26.17 -135.69
CA ASP A 68 -53.65 27.12 -136.80
C ASP A 68 -54.95 27.96 -136.67
N GLY A 69 -55.24 28.81 -137.67
CA GLY A 69 -56.48 29.60 -137.71
C GLY A 69 -57.75 28.78 -137.98
N SER A 70 -57.58 27.51 -138.39
CA SER A 70 -58.65 26.56 -138.74
C SER A 70 -58.94 25.53 -137.64
N ASN A 71 -58.23 25.58 -136.51
CA ASN A 71 -58.23 24.64 -135.39
C ASN A 71 -57.59 23.27 -135.65
N ALA A 72 -56.82 23.09 -136.74
CA ALA A 72 -55.90 21.95 -136.81
C ALA A 72 -54.73 22.18 -135.85
N SER A 73 -54.20 21.11 -135.26
CA SER A 73 -53.12 21.22 -134.27
C SER A 73 -52.11 20.09 -134.35
N VAL A 74 -50.88 20.42 -133.99
CA VAL A 74 -49.75 19.48 -133.86
C VAL A 74 -49.05 19.75 -132.54
N SER A 75 -48.53 18.70 -131.90
CA SER A 75 -47.86 18.82 -130.60
C SER A 75 -46.54 18.08 -130.56
N THR A 76 -45.58 18.64 -129.83
CA THR A 76 -44.33 17.97 -129.46
C THR A 76 -44.16 17.96 -127.95
N THR A 77 -43.27 17.10 -127.44
CA THR A 77 -42.99 16.97 -126.01
C THR A 77 -41.50 17.13 -125.72
N PHE A 78 -41.16 17.77 -124.60
CA PHE A 78 -39.81 17.81 -124.08
C PHE A 78 -39.78 17.50 -122.57
N GLY A 79 -38.65 16.99 -122.08
CA GLY A 79 -38.43 16.76 -120.66
C GLY A 79 -37.83 18.00 -120.00
N LEU A 80 -38.38 18.40 -118.85
CA LEU A 80 -37.82 19.40 -117.95
C LEU A 80 -37.48 18.73 -116.63
N THR A 81 -36.21 18.69 -116.25
CA THR A 81 -35.76 18.11 -114.97
C THR A 81 -35.34 19.20 -114.01
N VAL A 82 -36.00 19.24 -112.87
CA VAL A 82 -35.62 20.05 -111.71
C VAL A 82 -34.67 19.22 -110.86
N THR A 83 -33.40 19.60 -110.85
CA THR A 83 -32.38 19.00 -109.99
C THR A 83 -32.47 19.56 -108.57
N ASN A 84 -32.33 18.69 -107.57
CA ASN A 84 -32.22 19.06 -106.15
C ASN A 84 -31.05 20.03 -105.91
N VAL A 85 -31.16 20.86 -104.88
CA VAL A 85 -30.07 21.65 -104.30
C VAL A 85 -30.16 21.51 -102.79
N ASN A 86 -29.09 21.01 -102.15
CA ASN A 86 -29.10 20.66 -100.73
C ASN A 86 -29.54 21.83 -99.83
N ASP A 87 -30.75 21.73 -99.29
CA ASP A 87 -31.24 22.61 -98.23
C ASP A 87 -30.80 22.08 -96.85
N ALA A 88 -30.45 22.98 -95.93
CA ALA A 88 -29.91 22.58 -94.62
C ALA A 88 -31.00 22.07 -93.66
N PRO A 89 -30.69 21.13 -92.74
CA PRO A 89 -31.65 20.64 -91.77
C PRO A 89 -32.15 21.74 -90.84
N VAL A 90 -33.38 21.60 -90.36
CA VAL A 90 -34.05 22.57 -89.49
C VAL A 90 -34.44 21.95 -88.14
N VAL A 91 -34.49 22.78 -87.10
CA VAL A 91 -35.05 22.40 -85.80
C VAL A 91 -36.56 22.60 -85.86
N SER A 92 -37.32 21.51 -85.80
CA SER A 92 -38.78 21.54 -85.80
C SER A 92 -39.38 21.56 -84.40
N THR A 93 -38.78 20.82 -83.45
CA THR A 93 -39.25 20.75 -82.06
C THR A 93 -38.08 20.88 -81.07
N PRO A 94 -37.99 21.96 -80.28
CA PRO A 94 -36.96 22.10 -79.24
C PRO A 94 -37.03 20.99 -78.18
N ILE A 95 -35.87 20.59 -77.65
CA ILE A 95 -35.78 19.58 -76.59
C ILE A 95 -36.10 20.23 -75.23
N PRO A 96 -37.06 19.69 -74.44
CA PRO A 96 -37.38 20.24 -73.13
C PRO A 96 -36.27 19.94 -72.09
N PRO A 97 -36.11 20.78 -71.05
CA PRO A 97 -35.17 20.53 -69.96
C PRO A 97 -35.41 19.17 -69.27
N GLN A 98 -34.32 18.52 -68.88
CA GLN A 98 -34.30 17.21 -68.23
C GLN A 98 -33.76 17.34 -66.79
N ASN A 99 -34.10 16.38 -65.95
CA ASN A 99 -33.52 16.25 -64.61
C ASN A 99 -33.18 14.79 -64.29
N VAL A 100 -32.23 14.59 -63.37
CA VAL A 100 -31.88 13.29 -62.80
C VAL A 100 -31.30 13.52 -61.40
N ALA A 101 -31.50 12.58 -60.48
CA ALA A 101 -30.80 12.59 -59.20
C ALA A 101 -29.38 12.03 -59.37
N GLN A 102 -28.43 12.55 -58.59
CA GLN A 102 -27.15 11.89 -58.32
C GLN A 102 -27.34 10.40 -57.98
N GLY A 103 -26.48 9.54 -58.52
CA GLY A 103 -26.60 8.08 -58.40
C GLY A 103 -27.78 7.46 -59.17
N GLY A 104 -28.69 8.27 -59.73
CA GLY A 104 -29.80 7.83 -60.55
C GLY A 104 -29.39 7.51 -61.99
N GLY A 105 -29.96 6.44 -62.56
CA GLY A 105 -29.77 6.11 -63.97
C GLY A 105 -30.47 7.14 -64.88
N PHE A 106 -29.70 7.89 -65.66
CA PHE A 106 -30.22 8.74 -66.72
C PHE A 106 -30.39 7.95 -68.02
N ASN A 107 -31.56 8.04 -68.65
CA ASN A 107 -31.84 7.49 -69.97
C ASN A 107 -32.85 8.38 -70.70
N PHE A 108 -32.42 9.05 -71.77
CA PHE A 108 -33.23 10.01 -72.52
C PHE A 108 -32.95 9.95 -74.02
N THR A 109 -33.96 9.66 -74.83
CA THR A 109 -33.85 9.70 -76.30
C THR A 109 -34.32 11.04 -76.84
N VAL A 110 -33.55 11.64 -77.76
CA VAL A 110 -33.96 12.84 -78.50
C VAL A 110 -35.28 12.53 -79.22
N PRO A 111 -36.36 13.32 -79.00
CA PRO A 111 -37.65 13.03 -79.61
C PRO A 111 -37.62 13.02 -81.15
N ASP A 112 -38.37 12.08 -81.73
CA ASP A 112 -38.60 12.06 -83.18
C ASP A 112 -39.21 13.39 -83.62
N GLY A 113 -38.71 13.96 -84.72
CA GLY A 113 -39.14 15.29 -85.19
C GLY A 113 -38.57 16.48 -84.41
N THR A 114 -37.55 16.31 -83.57
CA THR A 114 -36.72 17.45 -83.11
C THR A 114 -36.03 18.12 -84.29
N PHE A 115 -35.49 17.33 -85.23
CA PHE A 115 -34.89 17.79 -86.48
C PHE A 115 -35.66 17.23 -87.67
N SER A 116 -35.68 17.98 -88.76
CA SER A 116 -36.14 17.50 -90.07
C SER A 116 -35.29 18.10 -91.18
N ASP A 117 -35.11 17.34 -92.24
CA ASP A 117 -34.40 17.79 -93.43
C ASP A 117 -35.42 18.12 -94.54
N PRO A 118 -35.36 19.30 -95.20
CA PRO A 118 -36.28 19.64 -96.28
C PRO A 118 -36.21 18.66 -97.46
N ASP A 119 -35.03 18.13 -97.79
CA ASP A 119 -34.80 17.25 -98.93
C ASP A 119 -35.09 15.77 -98.58
N GLY A 120 -35.37 15.49 -97.31
CA GLY A 120 -35.60 14.13 -96.80
C GLY A 120 -34.32 13.36 -96.51
N ASP A 121 -33.18 14.05 -96.42
CA ASP A 121 -31.87 13.46 -96.17
C ASP A 121 -31.80 12.77 -94.79
N THR A 122 -30.98 11.72 -94.68
CA THR A 122 -30.80 10.99 -93.42
C THR A 122 -29.86 11.75 -92.49
N LEU A 123 -30.41 12.24 -91.37
CA LEU A 123 -29.65 13.03 -90.42
C LEU A 123 -28.80 12.19 -89.47
N THR A 124 -27.53 12.56 -89.36
CA THR A 124 -26.62 12.05 -88.33
C THR A 124 -26.62 12.97 -87.12
N LEU A 125 -26.77 12.40 -85.92
CA LEU A 125 -26.80 13.17 -84.67
C LEU A 125 -25.43 13.14 -83.97
N SER A 126 -25.09 14.24 -83.33
CA SER A 126 -23.97 14.33 -82.38
C SER A 126 -24.34 15.21 -81.20
N ALA A 127 -23.63 15.06 -80.08
CA ALA A 127 -23.90 15.82 -78.86
C ALA A 127 -22.61 16.33 -78.20
N THR A 128 -22.61 17.59 -77.78
CA THR A 128 -21.55 18.25 -77.02
C THR A 128 -22.16 19.05 -75.87
N LEU A 129 -21.34 19.60 -74.99
CA LEU A 129 -21.79 20.73 -74.17
C LEU A 129 -21.97 21.97 -75.07
N ALA A 130 -22.78 22.94 -74.63
CA ALA A 130 -23.10 24.15 -75.42
C ALA A 130 -21.87 25.01 -75.75
N ASN A 131 -20.81 24.95 -74.93
CA ASN A 131 -19.52 25.58 -75.18
C ASN A 131 -18.62 24.82 -76.19
N GLY A 132 -19.06 23.66 -76.69
CA GLY A 132 -18.28 22.80 -77.60
C GLY A 132 -17.33 21.81 -76.92
N SER A 133 -17.25 21.78 -75.60
CA SER A 133 -16.55 20.72 -74.88
C SER A 133 -17.25 19.36 -75.07
N PRO A 134 -16.53 18.23 -74.96
CA PRO A 134 -17.15 16.91 -74.92
C PRO A 134 -18.11 16.79 -73.71
N LEU A 135 -19.03 15.83 -73.78
CA LEU A 135 -19.89 15.48 -72.66
C LEU A 135 -19.04 14.97 -71.48
N PRO A 136 -19.46 15.17 -70.22
CA PRO A 136 -18.82 14.55 -69.06
C PRO A 136 -18.77 13.02 -69.17
N ASN A 137 -17.76 12.39 -68.56
CA ASN A 137 -17.52 10.94 -68.68
C ASN A 137 -18.71 10.06 -68.26
N TRP A 138 -19.58 10.54 -67.36
CA TRP A 138 -20.77 9.81 -66.94
C TRP A 138 -21.91 9.83 -67.96
N LEU A 139 -21.90 10.77 -68.91
CA LEU A 139 -23.00 11.02 -69.85
C LEU A 139 -22.60 10.62 -71.27
N ARG A 140 -22.98 9.41 -71.67
CA ARG A 140 -22.78 8.89 -73.02
C ARG A 140 -23.95 9.27 -73.93
N PHE A 141 -23.66 9.72 -75.15
CA PHE A 141 -24.65 9.83 -76.23
C PHE A 141 -24.40 8.73 -77.28
N ASP A 142 -25.45 8.05 -77.70
CA ASP A 142 -25.42 7.05 -78.77
C ASP A 142 -26.06 7.63 -80.05
N PRO A 143 -25.25 8.01 -81.06
CA PRO A 143 -25.74 8.72 -82.24
C PRO A 143 -26.58 7.84 -83.18
N ALA A 144 -26.50 6.51 -83.06
CA ALA A 144 -27.26 5.58 -83.91
C ALA A 144 -28.73 5.46 -83.49
N ILE A 145 -29.04 5.78 -82.22
CA ILE A 145 -30.39 5.70 -81.64
C ILE A 145 -30.86 7.02 -80.99
N GLY A 146 -30.02 8.06 -81.00
CA GLY A 146 -30.34 9.37 -80.42
C GLY A 146 -30.45 9.37 -78.90
N THR A 147 -29.88 8.38 -78.20
CA THR A 147 -30.10 8.18 -76.75
C THR A 147 -28.90 8.63 -75.91
N PHE A 148 -29.19 9.47 -74.91
CA PHE A 148 -28.32 9.75 -73.79
C PHE A 148 -28.50 8.70 -72.69
N SER A 149 -27.39 8.21 -72.12
CA SER A 149 -27.38 7.23 -71.03
C SER A 149 -26.26 7.57 -70.04
N GLY A 150 -26.49 7.42 -68.74
CA GLY A 150 -25.47 7.73 -67.74
C GLY A 150 -25.87 7.52 -66.28
N THR A 151 -24.95 7.80 -65.37
CA THR A 151 -25.21 7.88 -63.92
C THR A 151 -24.29 8.93 -63.30
N PRO A 152 -24.78 10.13 -62.96
CA PRO A 152 -23.95 11.20 -62.41
C PRO A 152 -23.50 10.88 -60.98
N GLY A 153 -22.26 11.23 -60.64
CA GLY A 153 -21.73 11.19 -59.29
C GLY A 153 -21.86 12.53 -58.57
N ASN A 154 -21.29 12.59 -57.36
CA ASN A 154 -21.37 13.77 -56.50
C ASN A 154 -20.71 15.03 -57.14
N ALA A 155 -19.60 14.82 -57.85
CA ALA A 155 -18.91 15.87 -58.62
C ALA A 155 -19.70 16.40 -59.85
N ASP A 156 -20.82 15.77 -60.20
CA ASP A 156 -21.64 16.13 -61.37
C ASP A 156 -22.94 16.89 -61.00
N VAL A 157 -23.18 17.10 -59.71
CA VAL A 157 -24.32 17.88 -59.19
C VAL A 157 -24.27 19.32 -59.71
N GLY A 158 -25.40 19.80 -60.25
CA GLY A 158 -25.48 21.12 -60.89
C GLY A 158 -26.33 21.12 -62.15
N THR A 159 -25.99 21.93 -63.14
CA THR A 159 -26.73 22.00 -64.42
C THR A 159 -25.78 22.05 -65.61
N LEU A 160 -25.97 21.12 -66.53
CA LEU A 160 -25.32 21.09 -67.84
C LEU A 160 -26.23 21.73 -68.88
N VAL A 161 -25.64 22.38 -69.88
CA VAL A 161 -26.35 22.76 -71.10
C VAL A 161 -25.80 21.91 -72.24
N ILE A 162 -26.61 20.97 -72.71
CA ILE A 162 -26.26 20.00 -73.75
C ILE A 162 -26.73 20.55 -75.09
N ARG A 163 -25.86 20.52 -76.09
CA ARG A 163 -26.17 20.86 -77.48
C ARG A 163 -26.21 19.58 -78.31
N VAL A 164 -27.32 19.37 -79.00
CA VAL A 164 -27.49 18.31 -80.00
C VAL A 164 -27.39 18.94 -81.38
N THR A 165 -26.56 18.38 -82.24
CA THR A 165 -26.35 18.82 -83.62
C THR A 165 -26.81 17.71 -84.57
N ALA A 166 -27.65 18.06 -85.55
CA ALA A 166 -28.03 17.20 -86.66
C ALA A 166 -27.29 17.65 -87.92
N THR A 167 -26.75 16.70 -88.69
CA THR A 167 -25.95 16.94 -89.90
C THR A 167 -26.48 16.09 -91.06
N ASP A 168 -26.68 16.69 -92.21
CA ASP A 168 -27.16 16.06 -93.45
C ASP A 168 -26.06 15.27 -94.19
N GLY A 169 -26.40 14.68 -95.36
CA GLY A 169 -25.45 13.94 -96.19
C GLY A 169 -24.38 14.82 -96.85
N SER A 170 -24.59 16.13 -96.91
CA SER A 170 -23.69 17.13 -97.49
C SER A 170 -22.79 17.84 -96.47
N ASN A 171 -22.90 17.49 -95.18
CA ASN A 171 -22.21 18.11 -94.04
C ASN A 171 -22.69 19.54 -93.68
N THR A 172 -23.90 19.92 -94.07
CA THR A 172 -24.56 21.09 -93.46
C THR A 172 -25.27 20.65 -92.17
N SER A 173 -25.36 21.55 -91.19
CA SER A 173 -25.76 21.16 -89.84
C SER A 173 -26.52 22.24 -89.09
N ILE A 174 -27.48 21.84 -88.25
CA ILE A 174 -28.19 22.70 -87.30
C ILE A 174 -28.09 22.12 -85.89
N SER A 175 -28.24 22.97 -84.88
CA SER A 175 -28.19 22.51 -83.48
C SER A 175 -29.28 23.13 -82.62
N THR A 176 -29.71 22.38 -81.60
CA THR A 176 -30.57 22.84 -80.52
C THR A 176 -29.94 22.49 -79.17
N SER A 177 -30.38 23.13 -78.08
CA SER A 177 -29.80 22.89 -76.75
C SER A 177 -30.87 22.75 -75.68
N PHE A 178 -30.59 21.93 -74.67
CA PHE A 178 -31.44 21.75 -73.49
C PHE A 178 -30.62 21.74 -72.20
N GLY A 179 -31.25 22.10 -71.09
CA GLY A 179 -30.67 21.98 -69.76
C GLY A 179 -30.86 20.57 -69.20
N LEU A 180 -29.82 20.00 -68.58
CA LEU A 180 -29.90 18.80 -67.76
C LEU A 180 -29.45 19.16 -66.34
N THR A 181 -30.38 19.15 -65.38
CA THR A 181 -30.09 19.42 -63.98
C THR A 181 -29.89 18.10 -63.22
N VAL A 182 -28.71 17.95 -62.63
CA VAL A 182 -28.40 16.88 -61.68
C VAL A 182 -28.70 17.39 -60.28
N THR A 183 -29.68 16.79 -59.60
CA THR A 183 -30.04 17.17 -58.22
C THR A 183 -29.25 16.34 -57.22
N ASN A 184 -28.74 17.00 -56.16
CA ASN A 184 -28.06 16.34 -55.05
C ASN A 184 -28.96 15.28 -54.39
N ALA A 185 -28.37 14.18 -53.94
CA ALA A 185 -29.02 13.18 -53.09
C ALA A 185 -28.12 12.95 -51.88
N ASN A 186 -28.64 13.25 -50.68
CA ASN A 186 -27.87 13.32 -49.44
C ASN A 186 -27.03 12.04 -49.19
N ASP A 187 -25.73 12.13 -49.34
CA ASP A 187 -24.79 11.08 -48.92
C ASP A 187 -24.51 11.21 -47.41
N ALA A 188 -24.21 10.11 -46.72
CA ALA A 188 -23.93 10.15 -45.29
C ALA A 188 -22.47 10.57 -45.01
N PRO A 189 -22.18 11.27 -43.90
CA PRO A 189 -20.82 11.60 -43.53
C PRO A 189 -19.94 10.37 -43.32
N VAL A 190 -18.65 10.50 -43.59
CA VAL A 190 -17.66 9.43 -43.44
C VAL A 190 -16.57 9.78 -42.42
N VAL A 191 -15.99 8.75 -41.79
CA VAL A 191 -14.78 8.90 -40.95
C VAL A 191 -13.57 8.89 -41.86
N ALA A 192 -12.92 10.04 -42.01
CA ALA A 192 -11.72 10.19 -42.83
C ALA A 192 -10.44 9.91 -42.01
N THR A 193 -10.40 10.34 -40.74
CA THR A 193 -9.24 10.13 -39.84
C THR A 193 -9.70 9.60 -38.48
N PRO A 194 -9.17 8.47 -37.98
CA PRO A 194 -9.51 7.98 -36.64
C PRO A 194 -8.87 8.85 -35.54
N ILE A 195 -9.58 9.00 -34.41
CA ILE A 195 -9.09 9.77 -33.25
C ILE A 195 -8.09 8.91 -32.47
N PRO A 196 -6.86 9.40 -32.18
CA PRO A 196 -5.87 8.65 -31.40
C PRO A 196 -6.26 8.59 -29.91
N PRO A 197 -5.84 7.54 -29.17
CA PRO A 197 -6.10 7.43 -27.74
C PRO A 197 -5.46 8.59 -26.96
N GLN A 198 -6.12 9.00 -25.88
CA GLN A 198 -5.76 10.12 -25.03
C GLN A 198 -5.47 9.65 -23.61
N SER A 199 -4.74 10.46 -22.84
CA SER A 199 -4.50 10.21 -21.42
C SER A 199 -4.46 11.51 -20.62
N VAL A 200 -4.92 11.46 -19.38
CA VAL A 200 -4.85 12.57 -18.43
C VAL A 200 -4.57 12.03 -17.02
N ALA A 201 -3.86 12.80 -16.20
CA ALA A 201 -3.71 12.47 -14.80
C ALA A 201 -4.97 12.86 -14.00
N GLN A 202 -5.31 12.07 -12.97
CA GLN A 202 -6.21 12.47 -11.89
C GLN A 202 -5.85 13.87 -11.37
N GLY A 203 -6.86 14.72 -11.15
CA GLY A 203 -6.70 16.13 -10.78
C GLY A 203 -6.16 17.04 -11.91
N GLY A 204 -5.70 16.47 -13.03
CA GLY A 204 -5.22 17.22 -14.19
C GLY A 204 -6.35 17.78 -15.05
N GLY A 205 -6.14 18.97 -15.62
CA GLY A 205 -7.06 19.55 -16.60
C GLY A 205 -6.96 18.81 -17.94
N PHE A 206 -8.04 18.11 -18.33
CA PHE A 206 -8.20 17.58 -19.68
C PHE A 206 -8.74 18.67 -20.61
N ASN A 207 -8.13 18.83 -21.78
CA ASN A 207 -8.62 19.66 -22.87
C ASN A 207 -8.20 19.07 -24.21
N PHE A 208 -9.16 18.57 -24.99
CA PHE A 208 -8.90 17.87 -26.25
C PHE A 208 -9.94 18.23 -27.30
N THR A 209 -9.52 18.81 -28.42
CA THR A 209 -10.38 19.10 -29.57
C THR A 209 -10.31 17.94 -30.56
N VAL A 210 -11.46 17.46 -31.03
CA VAL A 210 -11.56 16.48 -32.13
C VAL A 210 -10.85 17.06 -33.35
N PRO A 211 -9.82 16.39 -33.92
CA PRO A 211 -9.04 16.95 -35.02
C PRO A 211 -9.89 17.25 -36.26
N ASP A 212 -9.60 18.37 -36.93
CA ASP A 212 -10.14 18.68 -38.24
C ASP A 212 -9.88 17.52 -39.23
N GLY A 213 -10.87 17.18 -40.05
CA GLY A 213 -10.77 16.02 -40.95
C GLY A 213 -10.89 14.64 -40.26
N THR A 214 -11.31 14.58 -38.98
CA THR A 214 -11.82 13.33 -38.38
C THR A 214 -13.03 12.80 -39.18
N PHE A 215 -13.96 13.71 -39.49
CA PHE A 215 -15.14 13.47 -40.30
C PHE A 215 -15.11 14.35 -41.54
N SER A 216 -15.69 13.87 -42.64
CA SER A 216 -15.91 14.64 -43.86
C SER A 216 -17.23 14.25 -44.48
N ASP A 217 -17.92 15.21 -45.06
CA ASP A 217 -19.17 14.98 -45.76
C ASP A 217 -18.95 14.97 -47.29
N PRO A 218 -19.46 13.99 -48.05
CA PRO A 218 -19.31 13.96 -49.50
C PRO A 218 -20.00 15.13 -50.22
N ASP A 219 -21.09 15.65 -49.67
CA ASP A 219 -21.90 16.73 -50.27
C ASP A 219 -21.41 18.12 -49.81
N GLY A 220 -20.51 18.14 -48.81
CA GLY A 220 -19.96 19.35 -48.21
C GLY A 220 -20.83 19.93 -47.08
N ASP A 221 -21.77 19.16 -46.55
CA ASP A 221 -22.68 19.61 -45.50
C ASP A 221 -21.97 19.92 -44.16
N THR A 222 -22.58 20.82 -43.39
CA THR A 222 -22.01 21.29 -42.11
C THR A 222 -22.28 20.26 -41.00
N LEU A 223 -21.25 19.52 -40.62
CA LEU A 223 -21.37 18.45 -39.63
C LEU A 223 -21.56 18.98 -38.20
N THR A 224 -22.59 18.47 -37.54
CA THR A 224 -22.83 18.64 -36.10
C THR A 224 -22.26 17.45 -35.33
N LEU A 225 -21.49 17.72 -34.27
CA LEU A 225 -20.86 16.68 -33.47
C LEU A 225 -21.63 16.42 -32.17
N SER A 226 -21.59 15.18 -31.70
CA SER A 226 -22.02 14.78 -30.35
C SER A 226 -21.09 13.71 -29.79
N ALA A 227 -21.09 13.54 -28.46
CA ALA A 227 -20.23 12.57 -27.78
C ALA A 227 -20.98 11.79 -26.70
N THR A 228 -20.71 10.49 -26.62
CA THR A 228 -21.24 9.54 -25.64
C THR A 228 -20.13 8.56 -25.24
N LEU A 229 -20.35 7.72 -24.23
CA LEU A 229 -19.53 6.52 -24.08
C LEU A 229 -19.91 5.49 -25.16
N ALA A 230 -19.02 4.56 -25.49
CA ALA A 230 -19.21 3.62 -26.60
C ALA A 230 -20.43 2.69 -26.45
N ASN A 231 -20.83 2.42 -25.21
CA ASN A 231 -22.06 1.70 -24.84
C ASN A 231 -23.36 2.54 -25.01
N GLY A 232 -23.23 3.84 -25.33
CA GLY A 232 -24.35 4.78 -25.44
C GLY A 232 -24.80 5.47 -24.16
N SER A 233 -24.15 5.25 -23.02
CA SER A 233 -24.41 6.06 -21.83
C SER A 233 -23.85 7.49 -22.00
N PRO A 234 -24.38 8.49 -21.28
CA PRO A 234 -23.78 9.82 -21.24
C PRO A 234 -22.31 9.77 -20.77
N LEU A 235 -21.57 10.84 -21.08
CA LEU A 235 -20.23 11.03 -20.54
C LEU A 235 -20.29 11.19 -19.00
N PRO A 236 -19.23 10.79 -18.26
CA PRO A 236 -19.12 11.08 -16.83
C PRO A 236 -19.22 12.59 -16.54
N SER A 237 -19.71 12.95 -15.35
CA SER A 237 -19.98 14.35 -14.99
C SER A 237 -18.76 15.27 -15.01
N TRP A 238 -17.55 14.73 -14.88
CA TRP A 238 -16.30 15.50 -15.01
C TRP A 238 -15.93 15.84 -16.45
N LEU A 239 -16.44 15.10 -17.45
CA LEU A 239 -16.04 15.19 -18.85
C LEU A 239 -17.15 15.84 -19.69
N ARG A 240 -17.00 17.13 -19.96
CA ARG A 240 -17.89 17.91 -20.84
C ARG A 240 -17.41 17.80 -22.29
N PHE A 241 -18.34 17.66 -23.22
CA PHE A 241 -18.09 17.88 -24.66
C PHE A 241 -18.83 19.14 -25.11
N ASP A 242 -18.15 20.04 -25.82
CA ASP A 242 -18.76 21.20 -26.46
C ASP A 242 -18.92 20.93 -27.97
N PRO A 243 -20.16 20.72 -28.45
CA PRO A 243 -20.41 20.33 -29.84
C PRO A 243 -20.17 21.48 -30.83
N THR A 244 -20.09 22.74 -30.36
CA THR A 244 -19.90 23.91 -31.22
C THR A 244 -18.45 24.09 -31.68
N ILE A 245 -17.51 23.58 -30.89
CA ILE A 245 -16.06 23.67 -31.12
C ILE A 245 -15.36 22.31 -31.07
N GLY A 246 -16.13 21.21 -31.05
CA GLY A 246 -15.62 19.83 -31.01
C GLY A 246 -14.70 19.51 -29.82
N THR A 247 -14.80 20.22 -28.71
CA THR A 247 -13.80 20.17 -27.62
C THR A 247 -14.32 19.48 -26.37
N PHE A 248 -13.57 18.47 -25.92
CA PHE A 248 -13.70 17.85 -24.61
C PHE A 248 -12.93 18.67 -23.57
N SER A 249 -13.52 18.89 -22.40
CA SER A 249 -12.86 19.51 -21.26
C SER A 249 -13.34 18.92 -19.92
N GLY A 250 -12.46 18.89 -18.92
CA GLY A 250 -12.79 18.29 -17.63
C GLY A 250 -11.62 18.14 -16.66
N THR A 251 -11.90 17.70 -15.44
CA THR A 251 -10.90 17.30 -14.44
C THR A 251 -11.37 16.05 -13.70
N PRO A 252 -10.77 14.87 -13.95
CA PRO A 252 -11.17 13.62 -13.28
C PRO A 252 -10.69 13.57 -11.83
N GLY A 253 -11.46 12.91 -10.95
CA GLY A 253 -11.05 12.56 -9.59
C GLY A 253 -10.63 11.09 -9.43
N ASN A 254 -10.34 10.65 -8.21
CA ASN A 254 -9.89 9.28 -7.90
C ASN A 254 -10.92 8.23 -8.37
N ALA A 255 -12.22 8.53 -8.22
CA ALA A 255 -13.31 7.66 -8.68
C ALA A 255 -13.40 7.49 -10.22
N ASP A 256 -12.66 8.31 -10.98
CA ASP A 256 -12.63 8.30 -12.45
C ASP A 256 -11.37 7.61 -13.03
N VAL A 257 -10.47 7.15 -12.17
CA VAL A 257 -9.23 6.45 -12.55
C VAL A 257 -9.55 5.15 -13.29
N GLY A 258 -8.88 4.93 -14.43
CA GLY A 258 -9.15 3.80 -15.32
C GLY A 258 -9.21 4.21 -16.79
N THR A 259 -10.03 3.51 -17.59
CA THR A 259 -10.13 3.75 -19.04
C THR A 259 -11.59 3.91 -19.46
N LEU A 260 -11.87 5.01 -20.16
CA LEU A 260 -13.12 5.26 -20.86
C LEU A 260 -12.96 4.97 -22.35
N VAL A 261 -14.02 4.51 -23.01
CA VAL A 261 -14.10 4.47 -24.47
C VAL A 261 -15.16 5.48 -24.90
N ILE A 262 -14.70 6.59 -25.50
CA ILE A 262 -15.53 7.71 -25.92
C ILE A 262 -15.89 7.51 -27.39
N ARG A 263 -17.17 7.67 -27.71
CA ARG A 263 -17.71 7.65 -29.08
C ARG A 263 -18.12 9.05 -29.49
N VAL A 264 -17.55 9.53 -30.58
CA VAL A 264 -17.92 10.79 -31.23
C VAL A 264 -18.77 10.45 -32.45
N THR A 265 -19.89 11.15 -32.62
CA THR A 265 -20.82 11.00 -33.75
C THR A 265 -20.94 12.31 -34.50
N ALA A 266 -20.80 12.27 -35.82
CA ALA A 266 -21.07 13.38 -36.73
C ALA A 266 -22.41 13.15 -37.46
N THR A 267 -23.19 14.22 -37.64
CA THR A 267 -24.48 14.21 -38.36
C THR A 267 -24.54 15.43 -39.29
N ASP A 268 -24.96 15.20 -40.53
CA ASP A 268 -25.10 16.21 -41.61
C ASP A 268 -26.27 17.19 -41.41
N GLY A 269 -27.28 16.79 -40.64
CA GLY A 269 -28.53 17.54 -40.44
C GLY A 269 -29.76 16.89 -41.08
N SER A 270 -29.55 15.92 -41.96
CA SER A 270 -30.57 15.07 -42.59
C SER A 270 -30.86 13.78 -41.81
N ASN A 271 -30.25 13.63 -40.63
CA ASN A 271 -30.31 12.46 -39.72
C ASN A 271 -29.47 11.24 -40.16
N THR A 272 -28.68 11.39 -41.22
CA THR A 272 -27.60 10.45 -41.56
C THR A 272 -26.38 10.76 -40.69
N SER A 273 -25.79 9.73 -40.10
CA SER A 273 -24.72 9.91 -39.10
C SER A 273 -23.71 8.77 -39.11
N ILE A 274 -22.49 9.09 -38.70
CA ILE A 274 -21.40 8.15 -38.55
C ILE A 274 -20.69 8.39 -37.21
N SER A 275 -20.12 7.33 -36.63
CA SER A 275 -19.39 7.42 -35.37
C SER A 275 -17.98 6.86 -35.49
N THR A 276 -17.05 7.44 -34.72
CA THR A 276 -15.74 6.85 -34.40
C THR A 276 -15.56 6.79 -32.88
N SER A 277 -14.54 6.08 -32.39
CA SER A 277 -14.30 5.97 -30.95
C SER A 277 -12.82 5.94 -30.60
N PHE A 278 -12.47 6.48 -29.44
CA PHE A 278 -11.11 6.52 -28.90
C PHE A 278 -11.10 6.17 -27.40
N GLY A 279 -9.98 5.65 -26.93
CA GLY A 279 -9.74 5.43 -25.50
C GLY A 279 -9.25 6.70 -24.81
N LEU A 280 -9.77 6.98 -23.61
CA LEU A 280 -9.23 8.00 -22.69
C LEU A 280 -8.84 7.32 -21.38
N THR A 281 -7.55 7.32 -21.06
CA THR A 281 -7.02 6.74 -19.81
C THR A 281 -6.81 7.84 -18.77
N VAL A 282 -7.46 7.70 -17.62
CA VAL A 282 -7.19 8.49 -16.42
C VAL A 282 -6.16 7.74 -15.59
N THR A 283 -4.96 8.31 -15.44
CA THR A 283 -3.88 7.70 -14.63
C THR A 283 -3.94 8.19 -13.19
N ASN A 284 -3.83 7.25 -12.24
CA ASN A 284 -3.78 7.55 -10.80
C ASN A 284 -2.62 8.50 -10.46
N VAL A 285 -2.85 9.38 -9.49
CA VAL A 285 -1.82 10.21 -8.86
C VAL A 285 -1.93 10.01 -7.36
N ASN A 286 -0.88 9.46 -6.75
CA ASN A 286 -0.88 9.04 -5.34
C ASN A 286 -1.32 10.19 -4.41
N ASP A 287 -2.50 10.05 -3.82
CA ASP A 287 -2.98 10.89 -2.73
C ASP A 287 -2.48 10.34 -1.38
N ALA A 288 -2.38 11.20 -0.35
CA ALA A 288 -1.95 10.75 0.97
C ALA A 288 -3.12 10.12 1.77
N PRO A 289 -2.86 9.14 2.64
CA PRO A 289 -3.88 8.57 3.50
C PRO A 289 -4.49 9.62 4.43
N VAL A 290 -5.76 9.43 4.80
CA VAL A 290 -6.51 10.32 5.69
C VAL A 290 -6.96 9.61 6.97
N VAL A 291 -7.15 10.38 8.05
CA VAL A 291 -7.78 9.88 9.28
C VAL A 291 -9.29 9.97 9.10
N ALA A 292 -9.95 8.83 8.92
CA ALA A 292 -11.40 8.75 8.79
C ALA A 292 -12.10 8.69 10.16
N THR A 293 -11.51 7.98 11.13
CA THR A 293 -12.08 7.83 12.49
C THR A 293 -10.98 8.03 13.55
N PRO A 294 -11.11 8.97 14.50
CA PRO A 294 -10.16 9.11 15.60
C PRO A 294 -10.19 7.92 16.57
N ILE A 295 -9.03 7.56 17.13
CA ILE A 295 -8.93 6.50 18.13
C ILE A 295 -9.38 7.03 19.51
N PRO A 296 -10.33 6.38 20.21
CA PRO A 296 -10.78 6.81 21.53
C PRO A 296 -9.72 6.51 22.63
N PRO A 297 -9.68 7.28 23.73
CA PRO A 297 -8.80 6.99 24.87
C PRO A 297 -8.99 5.58 25.44
N GLN A 298 -7.88 4.98 25.85
CA GLN A 298 -7.80 3.63 26.41
C GLN A 298 -7.36 3.68 27.88
N ASN A 299 -7.71 2.65 28.65
CA ASN A 299 -7.31 2.52 30.05
C ASN A 299 -6.85 1.09 30.33
N VAL A 300 -5.90 0.93 31.25
CA VAL A 300 -5.45 -0.36 31.78
C VAL A 300 -5.04 -0.19 33.24
N THR A 301 -5.13 -1.24 34.06
CA THR A 301 -4.53 -1.24 35.40
C THR A 301 -3.10 -1.75 35.34
N GLN A 302 -2.23 -1.25 36.22
CA GLN A 302 -0.96 -1.90 36.56
C GLN A 302 -1.12 -3.42 36.74
N GLY A 303 -0.16 -4.19 36.24
CA GLY A 303 -0.20 -5.66 36.24
C GLY A 303 -1.26 -6.28 35.32
N GLY A 304 -2.15 -5.48 34.72
CA GLY A 304 -3.18 -5.93 33.80
C GLY A 304 -2.64 -6.12 32.38
N GLY A 305 -3.10 -7.17 31.70
CA GLY A 305 -2.79 -7.38 30.28
C GLY A 305 -3.50 -6.35 29.40
N PHE A 306 -2.73 -5.48 28.74
CA PHE A 306 -3.23 -4.61 27.68
C PHE A 306 -3.26 -5.37 26.35
N ASN A 307 -4.39 -5.30 25.65
CA ASN A 307 -4.53 -5.78 24.27
C ASN A 307 -5.55 -4.91 23.53
N PHE A 308 -5.09 -4.11 22.56
CA PHE A 308 -5.92 -3.14 21.84
C PHE A 308 -5.54 -3.10 20.36
N THR A 309 -6.49 -3.45 19.48
CA THR A 309 -6.32 -3.32 18.03
C THR A 309 -6.84 -1.96 17.57
N VAL A 310 -6.05 -1.25 16.76
CA VAL A 310 -6.48 -0.02 16.07
C VAL A 310 -7.73 -0.35 15.23
N PRO A 311 -8.88 0.31 15.44
CA PRO A 311 -10.11 -0.04 14.73
C PRO A 311 -9.98 0.08 13.21
N ASP A 312 -10.59 -0.86 12.48
CA ASP A 312 -10.76 -0.76 11.03
C ASP A 312 -11.44 0.56 10.66
N GLY A 313 -10.97 1.22 9.61
CA GLY A 313 -11.46 2.55 9.23
C GLY A 313 -10.99 3.71 10.12
N THR A 314 -9.99 3.51 10.99
CA THR A 314 -9.24 4.61 11.61
C THR A 314 -8.55 5.46 10.53
N PHE A 315 -7.91 4.79 9.58
CA PHE A 315 -7.28 5.37 8.40
C PHE A 315 -7.95 4.82 7.14
N SER A 316 -7.98 5.64 6.09
CA SER A 316 -8.43 5.25 4.74
C SER A 316 -7.55 5.93 3.71
N ASP A 317 -7.27 5.23 2.63
CA ASP A 317 -6.53 5.78 1.50
C ASP A 317 -7.49 6.20 0.37
N PRO A 318 -7.37 7.42 -0.21
CA PRO A 318 -8.21 7.84 -1.33
C PRO A 318 -8.06 7.00 -2.60
N ASP A 319 -6.89 6.40 -2.82
CA ASP A 319 -6.58 5.58 -4.00
C ASP A 319 -6.79 4.08 -3.74
N GLY A 320 -7.04 3.72 -2.47
CA GLY A 320 -7.23 2.33 -2.03
C GLY A 320 -5.92 1.59 -1.75
N ASP A 321 -4.80 2.30 -1.59
CA ASP A 321 -3.50 1.71 -1.30
C ASP A 321 -3.44 0.99 0.06
N THR A 322 -2.55 0.00 0.15
CA THR A 322 -2.42 -0.85 1.34
C THR A 322 -1.62 -0.14 2.43
N LEU A 323 -2.30 0.31 3.48
CA LEU A 323 -1.69 1.09 4.55
C LEU A 323 -0.83 0.24 5.49
N THR A 324 0.42 0.64 5.67
CA THR A 324 1.31 0.15 6.73
C THR A 324 1.18 1.05 7.95
N LEU A 325 1.00 0.46 9.14
CA LEU A 325 0.89 1.20 10.40
C LEU A 325 2.22 1.21 11.17
N SER A 326 2.44 2.28 11.95
CA SER A 326 3.50 2.38 12.95
C SER A 326 3.02 3.16 14.17
N ALA A 327 3.68 2.98 15.32
CA ALA A 327 3.31 3.65 16.56
C ALA A 327 4.53 4.17 17.34
N THR A 328 4.37 5.37 17.90
CA THR A 328 5.36 6.07 18.75
C THR A 328 4.63 6.81 19.87
N LEU A 329 5.34 7.39 20.83
CA LEU A 329 4.76 8.39 21.71
C LEU A 329 4.52 9.70 20.95
N ALA A 330 3.61 10.54 21.43
CA ALA A 330 3.23 11.79 20.74
C ALA A 330 4.38 12.80 20.58
N ASN A 331 5.47 12.66 21.34
CA ASN A 331 6.72 13.43 21.22
C ASN A 331 7.73 12.80 20.22
N GLY A 332 7.37 11.71 19.53
CA GLY A 332 8.25 10.98 18.60
C GLY A 332 9.20 9.97 19.25
N SER A 333 9.16 9.81 20.58
CA SER A 333 9.95 8.79 21.28
C SER A 333 9.41 7.38 21.02
N PRO A 334 10.25 6.32 21.13
CA PRO A 334 9.76 4.94 21.09
C PRO A 334 8.72 4.69 22.19
N LEU A 335 7.88 3.67 21.98
CA LEU A 335 6.97 3.19 23.02
C LEU A 335 7.76 2.65 24.23
N PRO A 336 7.22 2.73 25.46
CA PRO A 336 7.81 2.09 26.63
C PRO A 336 8.00 0.58 26.42
N SER A 337 9.02 0.00 27.06
CA SER A 337 9.39 -1.42 26.86
C SER A 337 8.28 -2.44 27.15
N TRP A 338 7.31 -2.09 28.02
CA TRP A 338 6.15 -2.94 28.30
C TRP A 338 5.08 -2.91 27.20
N LEU A 339 5.07 -1.90 26.32
CA LEU A 339 4.03 -1.65 25.33
C LEU A 339 4.55 -1.91 23.91
N ARG A 340 4.24 -3.09 23.36
CA ARG A 340 4.58 -3.47 22.00
C ARG A 340 3.44 -3.13 21.04
N PHE A 341 3.76 -2.61 19.86
CA PHE A 341 2.84 -2.52 18.73
C PHE A 341 3.24 -3.54 17.65
N ASP A 342 2.27 -4.30 17.15
CA ASP A 342 2.44 -5.15 15.97
C ASP A 342 1.83 -4.47 14.74
N PRO A 343 2.65 -4.02 13.77
CA PRO A 343 2.16 -3.27 12.61
C PRO A 343 1.43 -4.14 11.59
N THR A 344 1.55 -5.47 11.66
CA THR A 344 0.91 -6.38 10.69
C THR A 344 -0.57 -6.63 10.99
N ILE A 345 -0.95 -6.51 12.26
CA ILE A 345 -2.33 -6.70 12.75
C ILE A 345 -2.87 -5.44 13.47
N GLY A 346 -2.11 -4.34 13.48
CA GLY A 346 -2.50 -3.08 14.12
C GLY A 346 -2.72 -3.17 15.64
N THR A 347 -2.10 -4.14 16.32
CA THR A 347 -2.43 -4.46 17.72
C THR A 347 -1.33 -4.04 18.69
N PHE A 348 -1.72 -3.26 19.70
CA PHE A 348 -0.94 -3.00 20.90
C PHE A 348 -1.12 -4.13 21.91
N SER A 349 -0.02 -4.57 22.53
CA SER A 349 0.00 -5.57 23.59
C SER A 349 1.02 -5.23 24.67
N GLY A 350 0.75 -5.57 25.93
CA GLY A 350 1.67 -5.26 27.02
C GLY A 350 1.18 -5.55 28.44
N THR A 351 2.01 -5.28 29.43
CA THR A 351 1.62 -5.31 30.87
C THR A 351 2.43 -4.25 31.62
N PRO A 352 1.82 -3.12 32.03
CA PRO A 352 2.54 -2.04 32.73
C PRO A 352 2.87 -2.43 34.17
N GLY A 353 4.03 -1.97 34.67
CA GLY A 353 4.44 -2.08 36.07
C GLY A 353 4.19 -0.79 36.87
N ASN A 354 4.62 -0.77 38.14
CA ASN A 354 4.51 0.37 39.05
C ASN A 354 5.05 1.68 38.44
N ALA A 355 6.24 1.62 37.81
CA ALA A 355 6.88 2.79 37.20
C ALA A 355 6.16 3.34 35.95
N ASP A 356 5.13 2.65 35.45
CA ASP A 356 4.38 3.01 34.24
C ASP A 356 3.03 3.71 34.54
N ALA A 357 2.68 3.89 35.82
CA ALA A 357 1.46 4.56 36.23
C ALA A 357 1.38 6.02 35.73
N GLY A 358 0.21 6.44 35.24
CA GLY A 358 0.00 7.75 34.64
C GLY A 358 -0.65 7.68 33.26
N THR A 359 -0.46 8.71 32.42
CA THR A 359 -1.05 8.77 31.08
C THR A 359 0.01 8.92 29.99
N LEU A 360 0.03 7.97 29.07
CA LEU A 360 0.78 8.05 27.82
C LEU A 360 -0.10 8.70 26.75
N VAL A 361 0.51 9.45 25.82
CA VAL A 361 -0.14 9.85 24.57
C VAL A 361 0.55 9.12 23.43
N ILE A 362 -0.17 8.21 22.79
CA ILE A 362 0.33 7.33 21.73
C ILE A 362 -0.07 7.94 20.38
N ARG A 363 0.90 8.05 19.48
CA ARG A 363 0.72 8.46 18.09
C ARG A 363 0.75 7.21 17.20
N VAL A 364 -0.30 7.04 16.39
CA VAL A 364 -0.36 6.01 15.35
C VAL A 364 -0.24 6.71 14.00
N THR A 365 0.62 6.19 13.12
CA THR A 365 0.88 6.72 11.79
C THR A 365 0.57 5.66 10.74
N ALA A 366 -0.17 6.02 9.69
CA ALA A 366 -0.38 5.22 8.50
C ALA A 366 0.44 5.74 7.32
N THR A 367 0.85 4.85 6.42
CA THR A 367 1.66 5.17 5.22
C THR A 367 1.24 4.26 4.07
N ASP A 368 1.07 4.84 2.88
CA ASP A 368 0.56 4.22 1.64
C ASP A 368 1.60 3.37 0.87
N GLY A 369 2.88 3.44 1.26
CA GLY A 369 3.98 2.79 0.54
C GLY A 369 4.74 3.73 -0.42
N SER A 370 4.15 4.86 -0.79
CA SER A 370 4.80 5.97 -1.50
C SER A 370 5.51 6.96 -0.57
N ASN A 371 5.46 6.71 0.75
CA ASN A 371 6.02 7.51 1.86
C ASN A 371 5.21 8.78 2.22
N THR A 372 4.03 8.94 1.63
CA THR A 372 3.02 9.88 2.13
C THR A 372 2.34 9.27 3.36
N SER A 373 2.14 10.09 4.40
CA SER A 373 1.75 9.56 5.71
C SER A 373 0.88 10.53 6.50
N ILE A 374 0.04 9.97 7.37
CA ILE A 374 -0.83 10.72 8.27
C ILE A 374 -0.79 10.09 9.66
N SER A 375 -0.98 10.90 10.71
CA SER A 375 -1.01 10.42 12.09
C SER A 375 -2.28 10.83 12.81
N THR A 376 -2.74 9.98 13.74
CA THR A 376 -3.67 10.33 14.80
C THR A 376 -3.05 10.02 16.17
N SER A 377 -3.69 10.41 17.28
CA SER A 377 -3.18 10.12 18.62
C SER A 377 -4.29 9.89 19.63
N PHE A 378 -4.03 9.02 20.61
CA PHE A 378 -4.95 8.71 21.71
C PHE A 378 -4.22 8.66 23.05
N GLY A 379 -4.94 8.91 24.13
CA GLY A 379 -4.43 8.72 25.50
C GLY A 379 -4.57 7.28 25.97
N LEU A 380 -3.55 6.73 26.62
CA LEU A 380 -3.59 5.47 27.35
C LEU A 380 -3.27 5.75 28.82
N THR A 381 -4.25 5.59 29.71
CA THR A 381 -4.07 5.78 31.15
C THR A 381 -3.82 4.44 31.84
N VAL A 382 -2.66 4.32 32.49
CA VAL A 382 -2.30 3.24 33.41
C VAL A 382 -2.75 3.66 34.81
N THR A 383 -3.71 2.93 35.36
CA THR A 383 -4.21 3.13 36.73
C THR A 383 -3.39 2.29 37.71
N ASN A 384 -2.80 2.95 38.71
CA ASN A 384 -2.03 2.31 39.75
C ASN A 384 -2.90 1.39 40.64
N VAL A 385 -2.34 0.30 41.15
CA VAL A 385 -3.01 -0.66 42.04
C VAL A 385 -2.09 -0.93 43.21
N ASN A 386 -2.50 -0.48 44.41
CA ASN A 386 -1.71 -0.54 45.64
C ASN A 386 -1.15 -1.95 45.90
N ASP A 387 0.17 -2.07 45.86
CA ASP A 387 0.97 -3.21 46.29
C ASP A 387 1.23 -3.13 47.81
N VAL A 388 1.84 -4.15 48.41
CA VAL A 388 2.20 -4.14 49.84
C VAL A 388 3.63 -3.59 50.04
N PRO A 389 3.90 -2.79 51.10
CA PRO A 389 5.25 -2.41 51.46
C PRO A 389 6.18 -3.62 51.58
N VAL A 390 7.44 -3.47 51.16
CA VAL A 390 8.46 -4.53 51.24
C VAL A 390 9.61 -4.15 52.17
N VAL A 391 10.24 -5.17 52.78
CA VAL A 391 11.48 -4.99 53.54
C VAL A 391 12.64 -5.04 52.56
N ALA A 392 13.21 -3.88 52.23
CA ALA A 392 14.35 -3.79 51.33
C ALA A 392 15.69 -4.08 52.04
N THR A 393 15.83 -3.62 53.29
CA THR A 393 17.06 -3.83 54.09
C THR A 393 16.73 -4.32 55.50
N PRO A 394 17.18 -5.51 55.94
CA PRO A 394 16.99 -5.96 57.32
C PRO A 394 17.71 -5.09 58.35
N ILE A 395 17.10 -4.88 59.51
CA ILE A 395 17.70 -4.12 60.62
C ILE A 395 18.75 -5.00 61.33
N PRO A 396 20.02 -4.57 61.47
CA PRO A 396 21.04 -5.36 62.16
C PRO A 396 20.83 -5.38 63.69
N PRO A 397 21.27 -6.45 64.39
CA PRO A 397 21.21 -6.51 65.85
C PRO A 397 21.91 -5.34 66.52
N GLN A 398 21.28 -4.81 67.58
CA GLN A 398 21.76 -3.68 68.36
C GLN A 398 22.21 -4.14 69.75
N ASN A 399 23.07 -3.36 70.40
CA ASN A 399 23.47 -3.58 71.79
C ASN A 399 23.48 -2.24 72.56
N VAL A 400 23.33 -2.34 73.88
CA VAL A 400 23.43 -1.21 74.80
C VAL A 400 23.87 -1.73 76.17
N ALA A 401 24.75 -0.99 76.86
CA ALA A 401 25.09 -1.31 78.24
C ALA A 401 23.98 -0.85 79.20
N GLN A 402 23.72 -1.64 80.25
CA GLN A 402 22.92 -1.24 81.39
C GLN A 402 23.33 0.15 81.92
N GLY A 403 22.35 1.05 82.07
CA GLY A 403 22.55 2.45 82.46
C GLY A 403 23.02 3.38 81.32
N GLY A 404 23.35 2.85 80.14
CA GLY A 404 23.72 3.62 78.96
C GLY A 404 22.51 4.14 78.18
N GLY A 405 22.63 5.32 77.56
CA GLY A 405 21.60 5.84 76.67
C GLY A 405 21.55 5.07 75.35
N PHE A 406 20.41 4.46 75.04
CA PHE A 406 20.09 3.91 73.73
C PHE A 406 19.50 5.00 72.85
N ASN A 407 20.03 5.13 71.63
CA ASN A 407 19.48 5.98 70.58
C ASN A 407 19.74 5.31 69.23
N PHE A 408 18.69 4.87 68.54
CA PHE A 408 18.79 4.12 67.29
C PHE A 408 17.65 4.48 66.34
N THR A 409 17.98 5.09 65.20
CA THR A 409 17.03 5.34 64.12
C THR A 409 16.99 4.16 63.17
N VAL A 410 15.78 3.69 62.83
CA VAL A 410 15.56 2.70 61.77
C VAL A 410 16.17 3.24 60.47
N PRO A 411 17.15 2.55 59.84
CA PRO A 411 17.83 3.08 58.67
C PRO A 411 16.88 3.39 57.51
N ASP A 412 17.12 4.50 56.82
CA ASP A 412 16.43 4.82 55.56
C ASP A 412 16.60 3.67 54.56
N GLY A 413 15.53 3.30 53.87
CA GLY A 413 15.52 2.11 52.99
C GLY A 413 15.45 0.76 53.71
N THR A 414 15.15 0.72 55.01
CA THR A 414 14.72 -0.53 55.70
C THR A 414 13.44 -1.07 55.05
N PHE A 415 12.48 -0.18 54.82
CA PHE A 415 11.23 -0.45 54.12
C PHE A 415 11.16 0.42 52.86
N SER A 416 10.52 -0.11 51.83
CA SER A 416 10.20 0.63 50.61
C SER A 416 8.83 0.20 50.11
N ASP A 417 8.07 1.15 49.58
CA ASP A 417 6.78 0.89 48.99
C ASP A 417 6.90 0.77 47.46
N PRO A 418 6.33 -0.27 46.79
CA PRO A 418 6.40 -0.41 45.34
C PRO A 418 5.67 0.70 44.56
N ASP A 419 4.62 1.28 45.13
CA ASP A 419 3.86 2.40 44.55
C ASP A 419 4.52 3.76 44.85
N GLY A 420 5.47 3.79 45.78
CA GLY A 420 6.06 5.02 46.33
C GLY A 420 5.22 5.65 47.44
N ASP A 421 4.29 4.89 48.02
CA ASP A 421 3.38 5.36 49.07
C ASP A 421 4.12 5.76 50.37
N THR A 422 3.56 6.72 51.12
CA THR A 422 4.21 7.21 52.35
C THR A 422 4.01 6.24 53.50
N LEU A 423 5.08 5.57 53.91
CA LEU A 423 5.05 4.57 54.97
C LEU A 423 4.99 5.19 56.38
N THR A 424 4.09 4.66 57.21
CA THR A 424 4.03 4.93 58.66
C THR A 424 4.68 3.79 59.43
N LEU A 425 5.53 4.11 60.41
CA LEU A 425 6.25 3.10 61.20
C LEU A 425 5.59 2.88 62.58
N SER A 426 5.65 1.65 63.07
CA SER A 426 5.31 1.29 64.45
C SER A 426 6.27 0.22 64.99
N ALA A 427 6.38 0.10 66.31
CA ALA A 427 7.28 -0.86 66.94
C ALA A 427 6.64 -1.57 68.15
N THR A 428 6.88 -2.88 68.25
CA THR A 428 6.42 -3.77 69.32
C THR A 428 7.52 -4.78 69.66
N LEU A 429 7.34 -5.58 70.70
CA LEU A 429 8.14 -6.80 70.88
C LEU A 429 7.68 -7.87 69.86
N ALA A 430 8.55 -8.83 69.54
CA ALA A 430 8.27 -9.86 68.52
C ALA A 430 7.00 -10.70 68.79
N ASN A 431 6.56 -10.78 70.04
CA ASN A 431 5.33 -11.42 70.49
C ASN A 431 4.07 -10.51 70.42
N GLY A 432 4.18 -9.30 69.86
CA GLY A 432 3.11 -8.30 69.78
C GLY A 432 2.86 -7.49 71.06
N SER A 433 3.63 -7.72 72.13
CA SER A 433 3.53 -6.91 73.35
C SER A 433 4.09 -5.49 73.14
N PRO A 434 3.63 -4.48 73.92
CA PRO A 434 4.24 -3.15 73.90
C PRO A 434 5.72 -3.22 74.26
N LEU A 435 6.48 -2.22 73.82
CA LEU A 435 7.88 -2.07 74.22
C LEU A 435 8.00 -1.85 75.75
N PRO A 436 9.08 -2.31 76.40
CA PRO A 436 9.33 -2.03 77.81
C PRO A 436 9.33 -0.53 78.10
N SER A 437 8.93 -0.12 79.31
CA SER A 437 8.77 1.30 79.67
C SER A 437 10.04 2.14 79.56
N TRP A 438 11.22 1.52 79.52
CA TRP A 438 12.49 2.21 79.30
C TRP A 438 12.77 2.51 77.82
N LEU A 439 12.12 1.82 76.88
CA LEU A 439 12.38 1.88 75.44
C LEU A 439 11.19 2.50 74.69
N ARG A 440 11.34 3.76 74.29
CA ARG A 440 10.35 4.51 73.50
C ARG A 440 10.71 4.47 72.03
N PHE A 441 9.73 4.24 71.17
CA PHE A 441 9.83 4.45 69.72
C PHE A 441 9.08 5.73 69.32
N ASP A 442 9.71 6.58 68.53
CA ASP A 442 9.07 7.74 67.90
C ASP A 442 8.78 7.43 66.42
N PRO A 443 7.50 7.22 66.04
CA PRO A 443 7.13 6.79 64.70
C PRO A 443 7.30 7.89 63.64
N THR A 444 7.44 9.16 64.05
CA THR A 444 7.56 10.30 63.12
C THR A 444 8.97 10.45 62.54
N ILE A 445 9.98 9.98 63.28
CA ILE A 445 11.41 10.04 62.91
C ILE A 445 12.08 8.66 62.93
N GLY A 446 11.29 7.58 63.09
CA GLY A 446 11.79 6.20 63.13
C GLY A 446 12.78 5.88 64.26
N THR A 447 12.81 6.67 65.34
CA THR A 447 13.89 6.62 66.35
C THR A 447 13.46 5.92 67.63
N PHE A 448 14.21 4.90 68.03
CA PHE A 448 14.20 4.31 69.37
C PHE A 448 15.08 5.11 70.33
N SER A 449 14.60 5.38 71.53
CA SER A 449 15.33 6.07 72.60
C SER A 449 15.02 5.45 73.97
N GLY A 450 16.00 5.41 74.88
CA GLY A 450 15.79 4.82 76.20
C GLY A 450 17.03 4.65 77.05
N THR A 451 16.86 4.22 78.31
CA THR A 451 17.97 3.83 79.21
C THR A 451 17.59 2.57 79.99
N PRO A 452 18.15 1.38 79.69
CA PRO A 452 17.80 0.15 80.38
C PRO A 452 18.38 0.10 81.80
N GLY A 453 17.59 -0.42 82.74
CA GLY A 453 17.96 -0.57 84.15
C GLY A 453 18.45 -1.98 84.50
N ASN A 454 18.43 -2.29 85.80
CA ASN A 454 19.00 -3.54 86.31
C ASN A 454 18.16 -4.78 86.00
N ALA A 455 16.84 -4.62 85.84
CA ALA A 455 15.92 -5.71 85.47
C ALA A 455 15.89 -6.00 83.96
N ASP A 456 16.51 -5.14 83.13
CA ASP A 456 16.37 -5.16 81.67
C ASP A 456 17.51 -5.91 80.95
N VAL A 457 18.45 -6.51 81.70
CA VAL A 457 19.58 -7.28 81.15
C VAL A 457 19.07 -8.54 80.44
N GLY A 458 19.47 -8.69 79.18
CA GLY A 458 19.03 -9.79 78.31
C GLY A 458 18.86 -9.35 76.87
N THR A 459 18.22 -10.17 76.05
CA THR A 459 17.94 -9.85 74.65
C THR A 459 16.44 -9.64 74.45
N LEU A 460 16.08 -8.45 73.98
CA LEU A 460 14.76 -8.16 73.42
C LEU A 460 14.78 -8.49 71.93
N VAL A 461 13.67 -8.99 71.38
CA VAL A 461 13.45 -9.03 69.93
C VAL A 461 12.38 -8.00 69.62
N ILE A 462 12.78 -6.95 68.90
CA ILE A 462 11.92 -5.83 68.53
C ILE A 462 11.41 -6.07 67.11
N ARG A 463 10.10 -5.96 66.93
CA ARG A 463 9.42 -5.97 65.63
C ARG A 463 9.11 -4.53 65.24
N VAL A 464 9.60 -4.12 64.07
CA VAL A 464 9.23 -2.86 63.41
C VAL A 464 8.26 -3.20 62.28
N THR A 465 7.17 -2.46 62.17
CA THR A 465 6.16 -2.62 61.12
C THR A 465 6.02 -1.32 60.35
N ALA A 466 6.05 -1.41 59.02
CA ALA A 466 5.69 -0.32 58.12
C ALA A 466 4.30 -0.58 57.52
N THR A 467 3.49 0.48 57.43
CA THR A 467 2.12 0.45 56.91
C THR A 467 1.93 1.57 55.88
N ASP A 468 1.36 1.26 54.72
CA ASP A 468 1.06 2.21 53.63
C ASP A 468 -0.18 3.09 53.90
N GLY A 469 -0.59 3.90 52.92
CA GLY A 469 -1.83 4.71 52.98
C GLY A 469 -3.12 3.88 52.90
N SER A 470 -3.05 2.65 52.39
CA SER A 470 -4.18 1.70 52.23
C SER A 470 -4.36 0.74 53.42
N ASN A 471 -3.52 0.84 54.46
CA ASN A 471 -3.43 -0.05 55.63
C ASN A 471 -2.92 -1.48 55.34
N THR A 472 -2.24 -1.71 54.23
CA THR A 472 -1.41 -2.91 54.07
C THR A 472 -0.08 -2.72 54.81
N SER A 473 0.54 -3.80 55.30
CA SER A 473 1.72 -3.66 56.17
C SER A 473 2.67 -4.86 56.12
N ILE A 474 3.94 -4.58 56.41
CA ILE A 474 5.02 -5.56 56.51
C ILE A 474 5.83 -5.32 57.79
N SER A 475 6.39 -6.39 58.37
CA SER A 475 7.25 -6.29 59.54
C SER A 475 8.63 -6.89 59.30
N THR A 476 9.65 -6.29 59.93
CA THR A 476 10.96 -6.92 60.16
C THR A 476 11.29 -6.92 61.66
N SER A 477 12.31 -7.65 62.07
CA SER A 477 12.69 -7.72 63.50
C SER A 477 14.19 -7.79 63.72
N PHE A 478 14.66 -7.13 64.78
CA PHE A 478 16.06 -7.16 65.21
C PHE A 478 16.19 -7.50 66.70
N GLY A 479 17.33 -8.08 67.08
CA GLY A 479 17.67 -8.29 68.48
C GLY A 479 18.32 -7.05 69.09
N LEU A 480 17.84 -6.60 70.25
CA LEU A 480 18.50 -5.60 71.09
C LEU A 480 19.01 -6.27 72.37
N THR A 481 20.32 -6.35 72.53
CA THR A 481 20.95 -6.98 73.71
C THR A 481 21.41 -5.93 74.72
N VAL A 482 20.82 -5.96 75.90
CA VAL A 482 21.23 -5.17 77.06
C VAL A 482 22.32 -5.94 77.81
N THR A 483 23.55 -5.44 77.79
CA THR A 483 24.70 -6.06 78.46
C THR A 483 24.86 -5.55 79.89
N SER A 484 25.34 -6.43 80.79
CA SER A 484 25.61 -6.07 82.18
C SER A 484 27.00 -5.42 82.32
N SER A 485 27.10 -4.41 83.18
CA SER A 485 28.26 -3.50 83.29
C SER A 485 29.19 -3.81 84.48
N PHE A 486 29.32 -5.08 84.90
CA PHE A 486 30.18 -5.46 86.03
C PHE A 486 31.61 -5.80 85.62
N VAL A 487 32.59 -5.07 86.17
CA VAL A 487 33.99 -5.51 86.24
C VAL A 487 34.15 -6.54 87.36
N SER A 488 34.66 -7.72 87.03
CA SER A 488 34.85 -8.83 87.97
C SER A 488 35.89 -8.50 89.05
N SER A 489 35.52 -8.65 90.32
CA SER A 489 36.42 -8.56 91.47
C SER A 489 36.64 -9.94 92.10
N ASP A 490 37.66 -10.67 91.65
CA ASP A 490 37.99 -12.01 92.13
C ASP A 490 39.20 -11.96 93.10
N PRO A 491 39.15 -12.54 94.32
CA PRO A 491 40.20 -12.36 95.33
C PRO A 491 41.45 -13.22 95.07
N GLN A 492 42.64 -12.63 95.32
CA GLN A 492 43.93 -13.30 95.19
C GLN A 492 44.43 -13.92 96.50
N PHE A 493 45.05 -15.10 96.41
CA PHE A 493 45.69 -15.81 97.52
C PHE A 493 47.22 -15.89 97.33
N LYS A 494 47.99 -15.85 98.43
CA LYS A 494 49.45 -16.11 98.42
C LYS A 494 49.85 -16.95 99.64
N ALA A 495 50.98 -17.65 99.55
CA ALA A 495 51.59 -18.32 100.70
C ALA A 495 52.41 -17.32 101.54
N ASN A 496 52.37 -17.43 102.87
CA ASN A 496 53.16 -16.60 103.77
C ASN A 496 54.64 -17.05 103.75
N ASP A 497 55.56 -16.15 103.41
CA ASP A 497 57.00 -16.44 103.28
C ASP A 497 57.83 -16.07 104.52
N GLY A 498 57.20 -15.53 105.56
CA GLY A 498 57.77 -15.41 106.91
C GLY A 498 58.90 -14.38 107.06
N ILE A 499 59.09 -13.50 106.08
CA ILE A 499 60.12 -12.44 106.11
C ILE A 499 59.47 -11.06 106.07
N GLY A 500 59.19 -10.51 107.26
CA GLY A 500 58.68 -9.15 107.42
C GLY A 500 59.59 -8.10 106.78
N ARG A 501 59.22 -7.63 105.59
CA ARG A 501 59.82 -6.48 104.91
C ARG A 501 58.72 -5.55 104.42
N THR A 502 58.75 -4.32 104.90
CA THR A 502 57.90 -3.22 104.43
C THR A 502 58.19 -2.94 102.94
N PRO A 503 57.17 -2.59 102.14
CA PRO A 503 57.31 -2.53 100.69
C PRO A 503 58.04 -1.26 100.24
N PRO A 504 58.97 -1.33 99.27
CA PRO A 504 59.27 -0.19 98.42
C PRO A 504 58.06 0.08 97.52
N ALA A 505 57.75 1.35 97.29
CA ALA A 505 56.69 1.77 96.40
C ALA A 505 56.98 1.38 94.93
N SER A 506 55.93 1.41 94.09
CA SER A 506 55.96 1.21 92.63
C SER A 506 56.00 -0.25 92.13
N ASP A 507 54.85 -0.92 92.07
CA ASP A 507 54.54 -1.86 90.98
C ASP A 507 53.11 -1.62 90.47
N THR A 508 52.95 -0.55 89.67
CA THR A 508 51.73 -0.34 88.88
C THR A 508 51.76 -1.30 87.69
N ARG A 509 51.26 -2.53 87.89
CA ARG A 509 50.85 -3.41 86.79
C ARG A 509 49.58 -2.88 86.15
N GLN A 510 49.72 -1.81 85.36
CA GLN A 510 48.70 -1.42 84.40
C GLN A 510 48.58 -2.51 83.33
N LEU A 511 47.35 -2.79 82.93
CA LEU A 511 47.03 -3.66 81.80
C LEU A 511 47.73 -3.15 80.53
N PHE A 512 48.56 -3.99 79.92
CA PHE A 512 48.93 -3.84 78.52
C PHE A 512 47.94 -4.61 77.65
N THR A 513 46.97 -3.90 77.07
CA THR A 513 46.41 -4.25 75.75
C THR A 513 46.40 -3.00 74.88
N GLN A 514 47.63 -2.62 74.51
CA GLN A 514 48.03 -1.93 73.28
C GLN A 514 46.89 -1.48 72.35
N ASP A 515 46.46 -0.23 72.52
CA ASP A 515 45.89 0.55 71.42
C ASP A 515 47.08 1.14 70.63
N ALA A 516 47.13 0.90 69.32
CA ALA A 516 48.27 1.26 68.48
C ALA A 516 47.82 1.79 67.11
N THR A 517 47.55 3.09 67.06
CA THR A 517 47.59 3.84 65.81
C THR A 517 49.02 4.33 65.56
N VAL A 518 49.51 4.16 64.33
CA VAL A 518 50.31 5.10 63.50
C VAL A 518 50.81 4.34 62.26
N ALA A 519 50.81 5.02 61.12
CA ALA A 519 51.04 4.46 59.79
C ALA A 519 52.53 4.35 59.38
N LEU A 520 52.73 3.81 58.16
CA LEU A 520 53.89 3.83 57.22
C LEU A 520 54.37 2.40 56.85
N PRO A 521 55.17 2.22 55.77
CA PRO A 521 54.80 2.33 54.36
C PRO A 521 54.93 0.97 53.61
N ALA A 522 54.81 0.97 52.28
CA ALA A 522 54.80 -0.25 51.45
C ALA A 522 56.19 -0.88 51.19
N LEU A 523 56.23 -2.21 50.99
CA LEU A 523 56.84 -2.84 49.80
C LEU A 523 56.42 -4.31 49.59
N ASP A 524 55.78 -4.56 48.45
CA ASP A 524 56.01 -5.60 47.42
C ASP A 524 56.54 -7.02 47.77
N GLY A 525 56.06 -8.03 47.02
CA GLY A 525 56.79 -9.29 46.80
C GLY A 525 55.96 -10.58 46.64
N LEU A 526 55.99 -11.16 45.43
CA LEU A 526 55.56 -12.52 45.02
C LEU A 526 54.02 -12.75 44.90
N ILE A 527 53.45 -13.18 43.76
CA ILE A 527 54.02 -13.65 42.47
C ILE A 527 53.20 -13.12 41.28
N ALA A 528 53.84 -12.40 40.35
CA ALA A 528 53.37 -12.22 38.97
C ALA A 528 54.55 -11.90 38.04
N ASN A 529 54.71 -12.64 36.93
CA ASN A 529 55.52 -12.31 35.75
C ASN A 529 55.49 -13.46 34.70
N PRO A 530 55.94 -13.25 33.45
CA PRO A 530 56.23 -11.98 32.77
C PRO A 530 55.57 -11.83 31.37
N SER A 531 55.85 -10.69 30.74
CA SER A 531 55.44 -10.28 29.39
C SER A 531 56.35 -10.78 28.27
N LEU A 532 55.88 -10.63 27.01
CA LEU A 532 56.59 -10.21 25.78
C LEU A 532 55.46 -9.77 24.79
N GLY A 533 55.59 -8.81 23.86
CA GLY A 533 56.69 -7.90 23.53
C GLY A 533 56.60 -7.41 22.07
N SER A 534 55.97 -6.24 21.84
CA SER A 534 56.19 -5.26 20.74
C SER A 534 56.60 -5.71 19.31
N PHE A 535 55.87 -5.26 18.26
CA PHE A 535 56.49 -4.57 17.11
C PHE A 535 55.48 -3.67 16.34
N THR A 536 55.99 -2.70 15.57
CA THR A 536 55.30 -1.47 15.09
C THR A 536 55.04 -1.42 13.56
N VAL A 537 54.31 -0.38 13.11
CA VAL A 537 54.04 0.13 11.72
C VAL A 537 52.62 -0.20 11.23
N GLY A 538 51.81 0.72 10.68
CA GLY A 538 51.94 2.17 10.49
C GLY A 538 50.71 2.78 9.76
N ASN A 539 50.50 4.09 9.92
CA ASN A 539 49.56 5.01 9.24
C ASN A 539 48.79 4.54 7.97
N ASP A 540 47.46 4.74 7.91
CA ASP A 540 46.83 5.89 7.20
C ASP A 540 45.29 5.77 7.05
N GLY A 541 44.61 6.92 6.93
CA GLY A 541 43.45 7.14 6.05
C GLY A 541 42.11 6.41 6.31
N ALA A 542 41.08 7.16 6.72
CA ALA A 542 39.68 6.83 6.43
C ALA A 542 39.30 7.32 4.99
N PRO A 543 38.09 7.06 4.41
CA PRO A 543 36.97 6.25 4.89
C PRO A 543 36.24 5.37 3.81
N LYS A 544 35.14 4.70 4.23
CA LYS A 544 33.95 4.23 3.46
C LYS A 544 33.97 2.99 2.54
N SER A 545 32.90 2.21 2.73
CA SER A 545 31.99 1.52 1.77
C SER A 545 32.34 0.20 1.04
N VAL A 546 31.56 -0.84 1.43
CA VAL A 546 30.68 -1.70 0.57
C VAL A 546 31.28 -2.82 -0.31
N MET A 547 30.54 -3.94 -0.33
CA MET A 547 30.49 -5.08 -1.29
C MET A 547 31.47 -6.29 -1.19
N SER A 548 30.92 -7.39 -0.65
CA SER A 548 30.74 -8.73 -1.26
C SER A 548 31.85 -9.44 -2.07
N ALA A 549 32.17 -10.67 -1.64
CA ALA A 549 32.39 -11.86 -2.49
C ALA A 549 32.17 -13.12 -1.60
N ILE A 550 31.20 -14.01 -1.88
CA ILE A 550 31.30 -15.16 -2.80
C ILE A 550 32.38 -16.18 -2.38
N PHE A 551 31.96 -17.33 -1.87
CA PHE A 551 32.19 -18.62 -2.53
C PHE A 551 31.16 -19.66 -2.08
N ALA A 552 30.64 -20.43 -3.03
CA ALA A 552 29.75 -21.57 -2.79
C ALA A 552 30.41 -22.85 -3.29
N THR A 553 30.07 -24.00 -2.70
CA THR A 553 29.94 -25.35 -3.32
C THR A 553 29.72 -26.40 -2.21
N GLY A 554 28.81 -27.37 -2.32
CA GLY A 554 27.70 -27.51 -3.27
C GLY A 554 27.14 -28.94 -3.36
N ARG A 555 25.84 -29.06 -3.74
CA ARG A 555 25.14 -30.26 -4.29
C ARG A 555 24.93 -31.43 -3.29
N GLN A 556 23.81 -32.18 -3.27
CA GLN A 556 22.49 -32.19 -3.95
C GLN A 556 21.51 -33.02 -3.04
N ASN A 557 20.20 -33.26 -3.26
CA ASN A 557 19.36 -33.21 -4.47
C ASN A 557 17.84 -32.98 -4.16
N THR A 558 17.01 -33.09 -5.20
CA THR A 558 15.57 -33.48 -5.34
C THR A 558 14.91 -34.29 -4.20
N GLU A 559 13.59 -34.27 -3.93
CA GLU A 559 12.32 -33.87 -4.59
C GLU A 559 11.30 -33.57 -3.45
N GLY A 560 10.17 -32.85 -3.51
CA GLY A 560 9.11 -32.72 -4.53
C GLY A 560 7.78 -33.32 -4.00
N GLY A 561 6.71 -32.53 -3.74
CA GLY A 561 5.33 -33.06 -3.56
C GLY A 561 4.43 -32.58 -2.39
N THR A 562 3.72 -31.46 -2.60
CA THR A 562 2.27 -31.20 -2.31
C THR A 562 1.51 -31.80 -1.09
N LEU A 563 1.01 -30.89 -0.21
CA LEU A 563 -0.40 -30.69 0.27
C LEU A 563 -1.20 -31.86 0.95
N PRO A 564 -2.33 -31.62 1.70
CA PRO A 564 -3.02 -30.38 2.10
C PRO A 564 -3.40 -30.25 3.62
N THR A 565 -4.30 -29.31 3.88
CA THR A 565 -4.94 -28.81 5.13
C THR A 565 -5.62 -29.78 6.11
N SER A 566 -5.56 -29.38 7.40
CA SER A 566 -6.60 -29.41 8.47
C SER A 566 -7.43 -30.66 8.79
N GLN A 567 -7.51 -31.00 10.10
CA GLN A 567 -8.73 -30.79 10.90
C GLN A 567 -8.51 -30.97 12.42
N MET A 568 -9.49 -30.51 13.21
CA MET A 568 -9.49 -30.44 14.67
C MET A 568 -9.92 -31.74 15.37
N ALA A 569 -9.92 -31.64 16.71
CA ALA A 569 -10.75 -32.36 17.68
C ALA A 569 -10.13 -33.65 18.27
N GLY A 570 -9.83 -33.59 19.56
CA GLY A 570 -9.38 -34.74 20.34
C GLY A 570 -10.55 -35.51 20.97
N THR A 571 -10.24 -36.56 21.72
CA THR A 571 -11.17 -37.12 22.71
C THR A 571 -10.38 -37.85 23.81
N PHE A 572 -10.61 -37.46 25.07
CA PHE A 572 -10.32 -38.34 26.21
C PHE A 572 -11.51 -39.30 26.38
N GLY A 573 -11.28 -40.61 26.34
CA GLY A 573 -12.34 -41.62 26.44
C GLY A 573 -11.84 -42.94 27.03
N ARG A 574 -12.46 -43.38 28.14
CA ARG A 574 -12.03 -44.49 29.01
C ARG A 574 -12.15 -45.91 28.39
N GLY A 575 -11.31 -46.84 28.86
CA GLY A 575 -11.53 -48.29 28.85
C GLY A 575 -10.21 -49.06 29.13
N ALA A 576 -9.83 -49.48 30.34
CA ALA A 576 -10.43 -50.45 31.28
C ALA A 576 -9.88 -51.90 31.15
N ALA A 577 -8.93 -52.23 32.06
CA ALA A 577 -8.68 -53.52 32.74
C ALA A 577 -8.15 -54.78 31.98
N SER A 578 -6.92 -55.18 32.33
CA SER A 578 -6.40 -56.55 32.67
C SER A 578 -4.85 -56.55 32.53
N GLY A 579 -3.99 -57.17 33.34
CA GLY A 579 -4.09 -57.95 34.59
C GLY A 579 -2.85 -58.87 34.75
N ILE A 580 -2.32 -59.11 35.97
CA ILE A 580 -1.09 -59.91 36.30
C ILE A 580 0.24 -59.16 35.92
N GLY A 581 1.39 -59.14 36.62
CA GLY A 581 1.96 -59.79 37.83
C GLY A 581 3.41 -60.26 37.55
N ILE A 582 4.44 -60.25 38.42
CA ILE A 582 4.63 -59.87 39.85
C ILE A 582 6.16 -59.60 40.12
N ASN A 583 6.52 -59.01 41.28
CA ASN A 583 7.81 -59.04 42.02
C ASN A 583 8.88 -57.92 41.88
N PHE A 584 9.23 -57.36 43.06
CA PHE A 584 10.51 -56.85 43.65
C PHE A 584 11.66 -56.36 42.73
N ASP A 585 12.43 -55.31 43.09
CA ASP A 585 13.01 -55.03 44.42
C ASP A 585 13.15 -53.52 44.73
N SER A 586 13.30 -53.17 46.02
CA SER A 586 13.46 -51.80 46.52
C SER A 586 14.50 -51.73 47.65
N THR A 587 15.65 -51.11 47.40
CA THR A 587 16.76 -51.05 48.37
C THR A 587 17.10 -49.62 48.81
N LEU A 588 16.92 -49.38 50.12
CA LEU A 588 17.66 -48.42 50.96
C LEU A 588 17.43 -46.91 50.69
N GLY A 589 17.25 -46.05 51.71
CA GLY A 589 17.16 -46.30 53.16
C GLY A 589 16.79 -45.00 53.89
N SER A 590 15.99 -45.11 54.96
CA SER A 590 15.44 -43.97 55.70
C SER A 590 16.37 -43.53 56.85
N PHE A 591 16.46 -42.22 57.10
CA PHE A 591 17.00 -41.66 58.34
C PHE A 591 15.83 -41.30 59.31
N PRO A 592 16.02 -41.46 60.64
CA PRO A 592 14.90 -41.53 61.57
C PRO A 592 14.42 -40.17 62.08
N SER A 593 13.11 -40.07 62.32
CA SER A 593 12.48 -39.01 63.09
C SER A 593 12.57 -39.27 64.60
N PHE A 594 12.74 -38.21 65.39
CA PHE A 594 12.67 -38.29 66.85
C PHE A 594 11.25 -38.03 67.36
N SER A 595 10.68 -39.03 68.04
CA SER A 595 9.58 -38.81 68.99
C SER A 595 9.40 -40.03 69.91
N LYS A 596 9.68 -39.87 71.21
CA LYS A 596 8.73 -40.31 72.25
C LYS A 596 8.98 -39.73 73.63
N ASP A 597 7.83 -39.55 74.30
CA ASP A 597 7.55 -39.07 75.67
C ASP A 597 8.29 -39.80 76.82
N PRO A 598 8.22 -39.24 78.05
CA PRO A 598 9.03 -39.65 79.20
C PRO A 598 8.41 -40.77 80.04
N ALA A 599 9.26 -41.58 80.68
CA ALA A 599 8.95 -42.29 81.91
C ALA A 599 10.24 -42.69 82.65
N LEU A 600 10.14 -42.72 83.99
CA LEU A 600 11.12 -43.12 85.02
C LEU A 600 11.95 -41.99 85.64
N GLY A 601 11.54 -41.61 86.86
CA GLY A 601 12.31 -40.72 87.72
C GLY A 601 13.35 -41.46 88.55
N GLY A 602 14.44 -40.76 88.85
CA GLY A 602 15.50 -41.21 89.77
C GLY A 602 16.32 -40.01 90.21
N THR A 603 16.27 -39.68 91.50
CA THR A 603 17.10 -38.63 92.13
C THR A 603 18.45 -39.20 92.57
N SER A 604 19.52 -38.39 92.55
CA SER A 604 20.41 -38.12 93.72
C SER A 604 21.85 -37.69 93.34
N SER A 605 22.18 -36.46 93.75
CA SER A 605 23.46 -35.95 94.30
C SER A 605 24.85 -36.42 93.81
N LEU A 606 25.72 -35.43 93.56
CA LEU A 606 27.19 -35.57 93.62
C LEU A 606 27.64 -36.09 95.00
N ALA A 607 28.59 -37.05 95.05
CA ALA A 607 29.77 -37.06 95.94
C ALA A 607 30.50 -38.44 95.95
N SER A 608 31.46 -38.69 95.05
CA SER A 608 32.45 -39.80 95.21
C SER A 608 33.58 -39.83 94.16
N THR A 609 34.42 -38.78 94.04
CA THR A 609 35.58 -38.84 93.10
C THR A 609 36.89 -38.23 93.62
N PHE A 610 36.90 -37.53 94.76
CA PHE A 610 38.14 -37.00 95.35
C PHE A 610 38.18 -37.21 96.87
N SER A 611 38.63 -38.41 97.27
CA SER A 611 39.07 -38.74 98.62
C SER A 611 40.33 -39.60 98.48
N GLY A 612 41.45 -39.18 99.07
CA GLY A 612 42.72 -39.93 98.99
C GLY A 612 44.01 -39.13 98.74
N ILE A 613 43.99 -37.79 98.78
CA ILE A 613 45.23 -36.98 98.72
C ILE A 613 45.66 -36.58 100.14
N TYR A 614 46.71 -37.23 100.66
CA TYR A 614 47.38 -36.81 101.89
C TYR A 614 48.37 -35.67 101.57
N LEU A 615 48.15 -34.50 102.17
CA LEU A 615 49.04 -33.33 102.03
C LEU A 615 50.13 -33.35 103.11
N PRO A 616 51.42 -33.11 102.77
CA PRO A 616 52.43 -32.78 103.77
C PRO A 616 52.32 -31.30 104.18
N SER A 617 52.15 -31.03 105.47
CA SER A 617 52.43 -29.76 106.16
C SER A 617 51.87 -28.47 105.51
N LEU A 618 50.68 -28.05 105.96
CA LEU A 618 50.16 -26.71 105.65
C LEU A 618 51.05 -25.61 106.29
N LYS A 619 51.54 -24.68 105.46
CA LYS A 619 51.94 -23.35 105.92
C LYS A 619 50.70 -22.46 106.03
N PRO A 620 50.64 -21.51 106.98
CA PRO A 620 49.53 -20.55 107.05
C PRO A 620 49.44 -19.72 105.76
N MET A 621 48.22 -19.48 105.29
CA MET A 621 47.92 -18.59 104.17
C MET A 621 47.35 -17.28 104.69
N GLU A 622 47.70 -16.18 104.03
CA GLU A 622 47.08 -14.87 104.25
C GLU A 622 46.03 -14.61 103.17
N VAL A 623 44.93 -13.94 103.53
CA VAL A 623 43.97 -13.39 102.56
C VAL A 623 44.03 -11.86 102.54
N PHE A 624 43.95 -11.25 101.36
CA PHE A 624 43.91 -9.79 101.22
C PHE A 624 42.46 -9.32 101.25
N SER A 625 42.07 -8.61 102.31
CA SER A 625 40.71 -8.10 102.47
C SER A 625 40.70 -6.79 103.27
N GLY A 626 39.99 -5.78 102.76
CA GLY A 626 39.93 -4.45 103.37
C GLY A 626 41.27 -3.71 103.40
N GLY A 627 42.13 -3.90 102.39
CA GLY A 627 43.40 -3.17 102.23
C GLY A 627 44.58 -3.69 103.06
N SER A 628 44.46 -4.85 103.71
CA SER A 628 45.54 -5.49 104.46
C SER A 628 45.51 -7.01 104.31
N TRP A 629 46.66 -7.66 104.51
CA TRP A 629 46.78 -9.11 104.61
C TRP A 629 46.47 -9.56 106.03
N LYS A 630 45.74 -10.68 106.18
CA LYS A 630 45.40 -11.28 107.48
C LYS A 630 45.62 -12.79 107.44
N ASP A 631 46.28 -13.32 108.46
CA ASP A 631 46.44 -14.77 108.69
C ASP A 631 45.10 -15.46 109.00
N ILE A 632 45.00 -16.73 108.64
CA ILE A 632 43.88 -17.62 108.97
C ILE A 632 44.28 -18.50 110.17
N PRO A 633 43.66 -18.35 111.36
CA PRO A 633 43.94 -19.23 112.50
C PRO A 633 43.44 -20.66 112.26
N LEU A 634 44.24 -21.66 112.65
CA LEU A 634 43.88 -23.07 112.62
C LEU A 634 43.96 -23.66 114.03
N ASP A 635 42.82 -23.79 114.71
CA ASP A 635 42.70 -24.60 115.93
C ASP A 635 41.25 -25.08 116.12
N GLY A 636 41.06 -26.38 116.38
CA GLY A 636 39.72 -26.98 116.48
C GLY A 636 39.63 -28.50 116.27
N ALA A 637 40.24 -29.27 117.18
CA ALA A 637 39.89 -30.64 117.61
C ALA A 637 38.64 -31.33 117.00
N ASN A 638 38.57 -32.64 116.74
CA ASN A 638 39.43 -33.80 117.02
C ASN A 638 38.90 -34.99 116.16
N ASN A 639 39.69 -36.04 115.96
CA ASN A 639 39.20 -37.41 116.23
C ASN A 639 40.34 -38.44 116.22
N ALA A 640 40.56 -39.08 117.37
CA ALA A 640 41.43 -40.23 117.48
C ALA A 640 40.60 -41.52 117.40
N MET A 641 40.97 -42.43 116.51
CA MET A 641 41.19 -43.83 116.90
C MET A 641 42.18 -44.49 115.94
N ASN A 642 43.07 -45.27 116.54
CA ASN A 642 44.31 -45.78 115.97
C ASN A 642 44.19 -47.30 115.74
N SER A 643 44.66 -47.83 114.60
CA SER A 643 45.16 -49.22 114.50
C SER A 643 45.85 -49.49 113.15
N THR A 644 47.19 -49.46 113.15
CA THR A 644 48.14 -50.40 112.49
C THR A 644 47.75 -51.09 111.16
N ASP A 645 48.43 -50.90 110.01
CA ASP A 645 49.88 -51.10 109.69
C ASP A 645 50.23 -52.54 109.24
N ASP A 646 50.29 -52.78 107.91
CA ASP A 646 51.49 -53.08 107.12
C ASP A 646 51.11 -52.90 105.60
N GLY A 647 51.95 -52.98 104.57
CA GLY A 647 53.38 -53.24 104.47
C GLY A 647 53.81 -53.56 103.02
N THR A 648 54.66 -52.72 102.42
CA THR A 648 55.43 -52.94 101.16
C THR A 648 54.72 -52.86 99.79
N GLY A 649 55.37 -52.20 98.80
CA GLY A 649 55.35 -52.69 97.40
C GLY A 649 55.16 -51.71 96.22
N ARG A 650 56.27 -51.45 95.48
CA ARG A 650 56.34 -51.32 94.00
C ARG A 650 55.84 -50.05 93.25
N SER A 651 56.70 -49.02 93.24
CA SER A 651 57.51 -48.57 92.08
C SER A 651 57.01 -48.57 90.61
N VAL A 652 57.32 -47.45 89.92
CA VAL A 652 57.79 -47.25 88.51
C VAL A 652 56.85 -46.49 87.52
N ALA A 653 57.34 -45.28 87.18
CA ALA A 653 57.26 -44.51 85.91
C ALA A 653 55.92 -44.19 85.20
N PHE A 654 55.78 -42.90 84.84
CA PHE A 654 55.10 -42.45 83.62
C PHE A 654 55.91 -41.39 82.86
N THR A 655 56.00 -41.58 81.55
CA THR A 655 56.53 -40.68 80.52
C THR A 655 55.39 -39.81 79.91
N PRO A 656 55.67 -38.82 79.03
CA PRO A 656 55.02 -37.50 79.11
C PRO A 656 53.73 -37.30 78.28
N SER A 657 53.30 -36.04 78.26
CA SER A 657 51.94 -35.53 78.14
C SER A 657 51.33 -35.40 76.73
N LEU A 658 50.01 -35.54 76.73
CA LEU A 658 48.89 -35.02 75.90
C LEU A 658 49.14 -34.00 74.75
N HIS A 659 50.27 -33.30 74.69
CA HIS A 659 50.53 -32.23 73.72
C HIS A 659 50.78 -32.71 72.27
N GLN A 660 50.89 -34.03 72.04
CA GLN A 660 51.02 -34.64 70.71
C GLN A 660 49.73 -35.28 70.15
N GLN A 661 48.61 -35.25 70.88
CA GLN A 661 47.33 -35.83 70.40
C GLN A 661 46.34 -34.81 69.81
N LEU A 662 46.68 -33.51 69.79
CA LEU A 662 45.81 -32.43 69.30
C LEU A 662 46.25 -31.82 67.95
N GLN A 663 47.13 -32.50 67.21
CA GLN A 663 47.63 -32.05 65.89
C GLN A 663 47.17 -32.90 64.69
N GLN A 664 46.04 -33.61 64.81
CA GLN A 664 45.42 -34.38 63.72
C GLN A 664 43.91 -34.12 63.51
N ILE A 665 43.48 -32.86 63.66
CA ILE A 665 42.18 -32.40 63.10
C ILE A 665 42.41 -31.08 62.36
N GLY A 666 42.89 -31.19 61.12
CA GLY A 666 43.01 -30.12 60.13
C GLY A 666 42.65 -30.66 58.75
N ASP A 667 42.18 -29.79 57.86
CA ASP A 667 42.00 -30.00 56.42
C ASP A 667 40.95 -31.02 55.94
N SER A 668 39.66 -30.76 56.21
CA SER A 668 38.57 -31.39 55.42
C SER A 668 37.27 -30.56 55.30
N LYS A 669 37.37 -29.22 55.18
CA LYS A 669 36.23 -28.35 54.81
C LYS A 669 36.33 -27.71 53.42
N GLN A 670 37.51 -27.27 52.98
CA GLN A 670 37.65 -26.63 51.66
C GLN A 670 37.50 -27.60 50.48
N GLN A 671 37.96 -28.86 50.61
CA GLN A 671 37.75 -29.89 49.58
C GLN A 671 36.27 -30.30 49.41
N ARG A 672 35.41 -30.06 50.41
CA ARG A 672 33.96 -30.33 50.32
C ARG A 672 33.16 -29.24 49.60
N LEU A 673 33.65 -28.00 49.54
CA LEU A 673 32.99 -26.93 48.77
C LEU A 673 33.26 -27.07 47.27
N ALA A 674 34.52 -27.30 46.89
CA ALA A 674 34.92 -27.44 45.48
C ALA A 674 34.18 -28.57 44.74
N ALA A 675 33.91 -29.69 45.44
CA ALA A 675 33.15 -30.81 44.88
C ALA A 675 31.65 -30.52 44.66
N ILE A 676 31.09 -29.51 45.35
CA ILE A 676 29.68 -29.13 45.23
C ILE A 676 29.48 -28.11 44.11
N GLU A 677 30.40 -27.16 43.93
CA GLU A 677 30.37 -26.22 42.79
C GLU A 677 30.52 -26.94 41.44
N GLN A 678 31.39 -27.95 41.36
CA GLN A 678 31.59 -28.72 40.13
C GLN A 678 30.35 -29.56 39.76
N ALA A 679 29.68 -30.16 40.75
CA ALA A 679 28.45 -30.93 40.53
C ALA A 679 27.24 -30.07 40.11
N LEU A 680 27.21 -28.78 40.51
CA LEU A 680 26.16 -27.84 40.11
C LEU A 680 26.33 -27.31 38.68
N GLN A 681 27.56 -27.24 38.16
CA GLN A 681 27.80 -26.83 36.77
C GLN A 681 27.46 -27.93 35.76
N GLU A 682 27.69 -29.21 36.10
CA GLU A 682 27.37 -30.34 35.21
C GLU A 682 25.86 -30.64 35.13
N SER A 683 25.06 -30.18 36.10
CA SER A 683 23.59 -30.33 36.11
C SER A 683 22.84 -29.34 35.19
N GLY A 684 23.51 -28.33 34.63
CA GLY A 684 22.88 -27.22 33.92
C GLY A 684 22.74 -27.37 32.39
N GLN A 685 23.24 -28.45 31.79
CA GLN A 685 23.30 -28.63 30.32
C GLN A 685 22.48 -29.80 29.76
N GLN A 686 21.51 -30.32 30.51
CA GLN A 686 20.54 -31.31 30.00
C GLN A 686 19.08 -30.90 30.29
N GLN A 687 18.64 -29.84 29.61
CA GLN A 687 17.24 -29.65 29.20
C GLN A 687 17.19 -28.57 28.11
N GLY A 688 16.79 -28.98 26.91
CA GLY A 688 16.43 -28.13 25.77
C GLY A 688 15.15 -28.67 25.15
#